data_AF-A0A965UBI0-F1
#
_entry.id   AF-A0A965UBI0-F1
#
_cell.length_a   1.000
_cell.length_b   1.000
_cell.length_c   1.000
_cell.angle_alpha   90.00
_cell.angle_beta   90.00
_cell.angle_gamma   90.00
#
_symmetry.space_group_name_H-M   'P 1'
#
loop_
_entity.id
_entity.type
_entity.pdbx_description
1 polymer ?
#
loop_
_entity_poly.entity_id
_entity_poly.type
_entity_poly.pdbx_seq_one_letter_code
_entity_poly.pdbx_strand_id
1 'polypeptide(L)'
;MKKILLYSIFLFFCFSGLAQSPKREFRATWLTTVWRNDWPKSTVITSTGNSGEIQMQKNEMIAILDSLKRMNANSVCFQVRSRCDAMYKSSYEPWSSDLVGTRGMDPGYDPLAFVVQEGHKRGIEVHTWINPYRFESVTNQWSGLPGDYRSTHPEWLLTYPATNNSILNPGHPEVLLQIKKIVAEIVKNYDIDGVIFDDYFYVSGTTDAMDDAQYKLYNPDKLSRGDWRRQNVNKMVRGVRDTIKSVKPYVKFGISPAGVAASSQTVANKYGVTPCPGSDWQYNDIYSDPLAWLSEGTIDYISPQIYWTIGSANDYAKLCTWWSFVANKFGRHFYSSHSLSAMTAGGASAPRMMKVAGQQTDLSSMSGIERNAVQWNSGIFYAPSATNFYASEIGNQVNLNRQGDLNGAPGSIFFPTKPVQNIAGFISYIRKYQYTNPALAPAVNWGQNPHYGLVTGISLTGNVLTWTNSETNVRYIVYAIPNDKVNLSGNFSTSAYFTGISYQNSFTVPAGISTTTNTFAVAVLDRYGNEYPPQVMGQSPGSQITPALISPSDNSLVYPPIDFKWNADPTVEYFTFEVAEDLNFTKIIYRRDITTNTFPSSNINYLKDNGVYYWRVKSRKANTLDGVSDVRSFTLHKFAVISPTNGSTGVSLTPTISWDNVSATATYTLELSTTQLFTTILYSSTQSTASAVIPENVLNGSTTYYVRVKVTDGNLQTTTDAVSFTTMILPVPVPEITKPVNGDFLTNTSLEVCWKPQNSNGFRAELSESNTFPPRGTTVKTVDANTNCVIFTNLVTEKIYFVRVFALTTTGMTESSVVVTVNMNTSIGQNSADGLDCYLKTRPDGVSELIVWSSENINAQISLYNLIGMLLFDKNCNISQGINVIDLNIDGFRSGVYPLLIRTEKNKQTIKLKK
;
A
#
# COMPACT_ATOMS: atom_id res chain seq x y z
N MET A 1 -44.26 -35.55 11.02
CA MET A 1 -44.97 -34.97 9.85
C MET A 1 -43.94 -34.35 8.91
N LYS A 2 -43.94 -34.82 7.64
CA LYS A 2 -43.48 -34.17 6.38
C LYS A 2 -42.13 -33.42 6.37
N LYS A 3 -41.07 -33.96 5.76
CA LYS A 3 -40.68 -33.94 4.32
C LYS A 3 -40.16 -32.59 3.77
N ILE A 4 -38.87 -32.61 3.39
CA ILE A 4 -38.23 -32.08 2.15
C ILE A 4 -38.11 -30.55 1.99
N LEU A 5 -36.87 -30.05 1.89
CA LEU A 5 -36.45 -29.15 0.81
C LEU A 5 -34.95 -29.28 0.49
N LEU A 6 -34.66 -29.40 -0.80
CA LEU A 6 -33.35 -29.52 -1.44
C LEU A 6 -32.49 -28.26 -1.20
N TYR A 7 -31.19 -28.46 -0.95
CA TYR A 7 -30.15 -27.53 -1.39
C TYR A 7 -29.21 -28.27 -2.34
N SER A 8 -29.43 -28.05 -3.62
CA SER A 8 -28.47 -28.34 -4.69
C SER A 8 -27.28 -27.39 -4.53
N ILE A 9 -26.23 -27.84 -3.84
CA ILE A 9 -24.94 -27.13 -3.85
C ILE A 9 -24.27 -27.45 -5.19
N PHE A 10 -24.16 -26.42 -6.02
CA PHE A 10 -23.27 -26.35 -7.17
C PHE A 10 -21.89 -26.88 -6.76
N LEU A 11 -21.49 -28.04 -7.27
CA LEU A 11 -20.10 -28.48 -7.26
C LEU A 11 -19.32 -27.55 -8.19
N PHE A 12 -18.83 -26.43 -7.67
CA PHE A 12 -17.65 -25.81 -8.23
C PHE A 12 -16.49 -26.79 -7.98
N PHE A 13 -16.17 -27.60 -8.99
CA PHE A 13 -14.84 -28.17 -9.11
C PHE A 13 -13.87 -26.99 -9.25
N CYS A 14 -13.40 -26.45 -8.11
CA CYS A 14 -12.15 -25.73 -8.06
C CYS A 14 -11.05 -26.75 -8.36
N PHE A 15 -10.80 -27.01 -9.65
CA PHE A 15 -9.48 -27.41 -10.08
C PHE A 15 -8.56 -26.24 -9.74
N SER A 16 -8.02 -26.24 -8.53
CA SER A 16 -6.86 -25.43 -8.16
C SER A 16 -5.67 -25.96 -8.96
N GLY A 17 -5.57 -25.52 -10.21
CA GLY A 17 -4.38 -25.70 -11.01
C GLY A 17 -3.19 -25.15 -10.25
N LEU A 18 -2.06 -25.84 -10.32
CA LEU A 18 -0.75 -25.24 -10.08
C LEU A 18 -0.77 -23.85 -10.72
N ALA A 19 -0.49 -22.79 -9.95
CA ALA A 19 -0.51 -21.43 -10.48
C ALA A 19 0.29 -21.40 -11.79
N GLN A 20 -0.42 -21.25 -12.90
CA GLN A 20 0.17 -21.41 -14.21
C GLN A 20 1.24 -20.34 -14.39
N SER A 21 2.41 -20.72 -14.91
CA SER A 21 3.47 -19.77 -15.25
C SER A 21 2.88 -18.65 -16.12
N PRO A 22 3.03 -17.36 -15.76
CA PRO A 22 2.44 -16.28 -16.52
C PRO A 22 2.88 -16.32 -17.98
N LYS A 23 1.98 -15.99 -18.92
CA LYS A 23 2.32 -15.89 -20.35
C LYS A 23 3.42 -14.84 -20.59
N ARG A 24 3.38 -13.75 -19.81
CA ARG A 24 4.34 -12.65 -19.84
C ARG A 24 5.05 -12.55 -18.50
N GLU A 25 6.37 -12.60 -18.51
CA GLU A 25 7.21 -12.46 -17.33
C GLU A 25 8.63 -12.08 -17.77
N PHE A 26 9.22 -11.03 -17.19
CA PHE A 26 10.61 -10.68 -17.50
C PHE A 26 11.55 -11.65 -16.77
N ARG A 27 12.43 -12.34 -17.49
CA ARG A 27 13.30 -13.38 -16.92
C ARG A 27 14.73 -13.15 -17.41
N ALA A 28 15.49 -12.42 -16.62
CA ALA A 28 16.80 -11.91 -17.01
C ALA A 28 17.92 -12.33 -16.04
N THR A 29 19.15 -12.20 -16.49
CA THR A 29 20.35 -12.33 -15.65
C THR A 29 21.33 -11.20 -15.94
N TRP A 30 22.12 -10.82 -14.94
CA TRP A 30 23.21 -9.85 -15.08
C TRP A 30 24.51 -10.54 -15.51
N LEU A 31 24.89 -10.33 -16.77
CA LEU A 31 26.12 -10.87 -17.35
C LEU A 31 27.23 -9.82 -17.21
N THR A 32 28.05 -10.01 -16.19
CA THR A 32 29.08 -9.09 -15.72
C THR A 32 30.38 -9.29 -16.49
N THR A 33 30.92 -8.21 -17.05
CA THR A 33 32.19 -8.21 -17.77
C THR A 33 33.33 -7.58 -16.98
N VAL A 34 33.01 -6.71 -16.03
CA VAL A 34 33.98 -6.08 -15.14
C VAL A 34 34.76 -7.14 -14.35
N TRP A 35 36.09 -7.04 -14.38
CA TRP A 35 37.02 -8.03 -13.81
C TRP A 35 36.81 -9.45 -14.34
N ARG A 36 36.20 -9.56 -15.53
CA ARG A 36 35.82 -10.83 -16.15
C ARG A 36 34.96 -11.69 -15.23
N ASN A 37 34.07 -11.10 -14.43
CA ASN A 37 33.38 -11.85 -13.36
C ASN A 37 32.48 -12.98 -13.88
N ASP A 38 31.74 -12.75 -14.97
CA ASP A 38 30.99 -13.79 -15.68
C ASP A 38 31.63 -14.14 -17.03
N TRP A 39 32.03 -13.15 -17.83
CA TRP A 39 32.60 -13.33 -19.17
C TRP A 39 33.51 -12.15 -19.58
N PRO A 40 34.57 -12.34 -20.40
CA PRO A 40 35.13 -13.63 -20.85
C PRO A 40 36.04 -14.24 -19.78
N LYS A 41 35.97 -15.55 -19.56
CA LYS A 41 36.70 -16.21 -18.46
C LYS A 41 38.01 -16.87 -18.87
N SER A 42 38.03 -17.61 -19.97
CA SER A 42 39.21 -18.42 -20.31
C SER A 42 40.34 -17.60 -20.88
N THR A 43 40.06 -16.47 -21.52
CA THR A 43 41.10 -15.65 -22.16
C THR A 43 40.71 -14.18 -22.34
N VAL A 44 41.72 -13.34 -22.53
CA VAL A 44 41.62 -12.03 -23.19
C VAL A 44 42.30 -12.11 -24.55
N ILE A 45 41.88 -11.30 -25.52
CA ILE A 45 42.52 -11.29 -26.83
C ILE A 45 43.90 -10.65 -26.70
N THR A 46 44.96 -11.39 -27.01
CA THR A 46 46.36 -10.96 -26.85
C THR A 46 46.90 -10.21 -28.07
N SER A 47 46.33 -10.44 -29.25
CA SER A 47 46.63 -9.71 -30.49
C SER A 47 45.39 -9.60 -31.38
N THR A 48 45.25 -8.47 -32.09
CA THR A 48 44.08 -8.20 -32.95
C THR A 48 43.83 -9.36 -33.92
N GLY A 49 42.63 -9.92 -33.88
CA GLY A 49 42.22 -10.99 -34.80
C GLY A 49 42.72 -12.38 -34.43
N ASN A 50 43.21 -12.61 -33.20
CA ASN A 50 43.57 -13.96 -32.74
C ASN A 50 42.35 -14.90 -32.75
N SER A 51 42.26 -15.72 -33.81
CA SER A 51 41.08 -16.53 -34.09
C SER A 51 40.80 -17.58 -33.01
N GLY A 52 41.84 -18.14 -32.38
CA GLY A 52 41.69 -19.11 -31.31
C GLY A 52 41.05 -18.50 -30.05
N GLU A 53 41.53 -17.34 -29.63
CA GLU A 53 41.02 -16.63 -28.45
C GLU A 53 39.62 -16.07 -28.69
N ILE A 54 39.37 -15.51 -29.88
CA ILE A 54 38.03 -15.06 -30.28
C ILE A 54 37.05 -16.23 -30.25
N GLN A 55 37.43 -17.40 -30.77
CA GLN A 55 36.56 -18.57 -30.76
C GLN A 55 36.30 -19.09 -29.34
N MET A 56 37.28 -19.05 -28.45
CA MET A 56 37.08 -19.38 -27.03
C MET A 56 36.07 -18.45 -26.37
N GLN A 57 36.21 -17.14 -26.55
CA GLN A 57 35.26 -16.15 -26.02
C GLN A 57 33.84 -16.34 -26.58
N LYS A 58 33.71 -16.61 -27.89
CA LYS A 58 32.42 -16.90 -28.54
C LYS A 58 31.77 -18.18 -28.00
N ASN A 59 32.54 -19.25 -27.84
CA ASN A 59 32.04 -20.52 -27.32
C ASN A 59 31.53 -20.38 -25.88
N GLU A 60 32.24 -19.63 -25.02
CA GLU A 60 31.77 -19.32 -23.67
C GLU A 60 30.45 -18.57 -23.67
N MET A 61 30.34 -17.54 -24.51
CA MET A 61 29.12 -16.73 -24.60
C MET A 61 27.94 -17.59 -25.09
N ILE A 62 28.16 -18.45 -26.09
CA ILE A 62 27.15 -19.43 -26.55
C ILE A 62 26.70 -20.32 -25.39
N ALA A 63 27.65 -20.87 -24.61
CA ALA A 63 27.33 -21.72 -23.46
C ALA A 63 26.54 -20.98 -22.36
N ILE A 64 26.82 -19.68 -22.14
CA ILE A 64 26.03 -18.80 -21.27
C ILE A 64 24.61 -18.68 -21.80
N LEU A 65 24.43 -18.26 -23.06
CA LEU A 65 23.10 -18.06 -23.65
C LEU A 65 22.28 -19.37 -23.72
N ASP A 66 22.92 -20.51 -23.98
CA ASP A 66 22.28 -21.82 -23.93
C ASP A 66 21.79 -22.17 -22.52
N SER A 67 22.56 -21.81 -21.47
CA SER A 67 22.13 -22.02 -20.08
C SER A 67 20.91 -21.17 -19.72
N LEU A 68 20.87 -19.92 -20.20
CA LEU A 68 19.72 -19.03 -20.03
C LEU A 68 18.49 -19.59 -20.74
N LYS A 69 18.66 -20.10 -21.97
CA LYS A 69 17.58 -20.77 -22.70
C LYS A 69 17.06 -22.00 -21.95
N ARG A 70 17.95 -22.84 -21.39
CA ARG A 70 17.56 -23.99 -20.56
C ARG A 70 16.77 -23.57 -19.31
N MET A 71 17.11 -22.43 -18.71
CA MET A 71 16.38 -21.83 -17.59
C MET A 71 15.00 -21.27 -17.97
N ASN A 72 14.64 -21.21 -19.26
CA ASN A 72 13.51 -20.42 -19.78
C ASN A 72 13.63 -18.92 -19.48
N ALA A 73 14.86 -18.39 -19.39
CA ALA A 73 15.09 -16.95 -19.45
C ALA A 73 14.78 -16.43 -20.86
N ASN A 74 14.31 -15.19 -20.93
CA ASN A 74 13.97 -14.52 -22.18
C ASN A 74 14.77 -13.23 -22.39
N SER A 75 15.68 -12.88 -21.46
CA SER A 75 16.49 -11.67 -21.55
C SER A 75 17.87 -11.86 -20.90
N VAL A 76 18.85 -11.05 -21.29
CA VAL A 76 20.16 -10.94 -20.64
C VAL A 76 20.60 -9.47 -20.55
N CYS A 77 21.11 -9.07 -19.40
CA CYS A 77 21.69 -7.74 -19.17
C CYS A 77 23.21 -7.83 -19.36
N PHE A 78 23.70 -7.56 -20.57
CA PHE A 78 25.10 -7.71 -20.96
C PHE A 78 25.90 -6.45 -20.66
N GLN A 79 26.90 -6.51 -19.78
CA GLN A 79 27.72 -5.35 -19.43
C GLN A 79 28.63 -4.91 -20.58
N VAL A 80 28.22 -3.88 -21.32
CA VAL A 80 28.95 -3.38 -22.48
C VAL A 80 29.92 -2.25 -22.14
N ARG A 81 29.68 -1.54 -21.03
CA ARG A 81 30.52 -0.46 -20.51
C ARG A 81 30.66 -0.58 -19.00
N SER A 82 31.88 -0.80 -18.53
CA SER A 82 32.15 -1.07 -17.11
C SER A 82 32.89 0.06 -16.41
N ARG A 83 33.92 0.62 -17.06
CA ARG A 83 34.88 1.58 -16.51
C ARG A 83 35.38 2.50 -17.62
N CYS A 84 34.46 3.30 -18.17
CA CYS A 84 34.68 4.14 -19.36
C CYS A 84 35.38 3.38 -20.48
N ASP A 85 34.86 2.20 -20.82
CA ASP A 85 35.42 1.28 -21.81
C ASP A 85 34.30 0.56 -22.56
N ALA A 86 34.64 -0.19 -23.61
CA ALA A 86 33.67 -0.82 -24.49
C ALA A 86 33.95 -2.31 -24.72
N MET A 87 32.89 -3.13 -24.63
CA MET A 87 32.80 -4.51 -25.13
C MET A 87 32.17 -4.55 -26.53
N TYR A 88 32.32 -3.46 -27.28
CA TYR A 88 31.73 -3.24 -28.60
C TYR A 88 32.58 -2.20 -29.35
N LYS A 89 32.40 -2.09 -30.67
CA LYS A 89 33.13 -1.10 -31.46
C LYS A 89 32.59 0.30 -31.17
N SER A 90 33.35 1.09 -30.41
CA SER A 90 32.96 2.46 -30.03
C SER A 90 33.86 3.51 -30.67
N SER A 91 33.24 4.66 -31.01
CA SER A 91 33.93 5.89 -31.42
C SER A 91 34.26 6.79 -30.23
N TYR A 92 33.75 6.46 -29.04
CA TYR A 92 33.81 7.29 -27.84
C TYR A 92 34.62 6.68 -26.71
N GLU A 93 34.60 5.35 -26.57
CA GLU A 93 35.27 4.64 -25.49
C GLU A 93 36.30 3.64 -26.03
N PRO A 94 37.44 3.44 -25.34
CA PRO A 94 38.44 2.45 -25.73
C PRO A 94 37.92 1.02 -25.49
N TRP A 95 38.44 0.05 -26.25
CA TRP A 95 38.24 -1.37 -25.96
C TRP A 95 38.65 -1.73 -24.54
N SER A 96 37.81 -2.52 -23.86
CA SER A 96 38.02 -2.88 -22.45
C SER A 96 39.23 -3.78 -22.22
N SER A 97 39.98 -3.49 -21.16
CA SER A 97 41.06 -4.35 -20.67
C SER A 97 40.58 -5.71 -20.12
N ASP A 98 39.26 -5.88 -19.90
CA ASP A 98 38.68 -7.17 -19.56
C ASP A 98 38.39 -8.04 -20.80
N LEU A 99 38.47 -7.46 -22.01
CA LEU A 99 38.30 -8.17 -23.29
C LEU A 99 39.64 -8.47 -23.96
N VAL A 100 40.56 -7.49 -23.92
CA VAL A 100 41.82 -7.48 -24.66
C VAL A 100 43.00 -7.30 -23.69
N GLY A 101 44.17 -7.86 -24.06
CA GLY A 101 45.38 -7.81 -23.22
C GLY A 101 45.95 -6.40 -23.02
N THR A 102 45.64 -5.46 -23.93
CA THR A 102 46.00 -4.04 -23.82
C THR A 102 44.77 -3.18 -24.05
N ARG A 103 44.40 -2.33 -23.09
CA ARG A 103 43.26 -1.40 -23.20
C ARG A 103 43.32 -0.60 -24.50
N GLY A 104 42.19 -0.52 -25.21
CA GLY A 104 42.08 0.18 -26.49
C GLY A 104 42.53 -0.63 -27.71
N MET A 105 43.15 -1.81 -27.55
CA MET A 105 43.47 -2.67 -28.68
C MET A 105 42.19 -3.25 -29.30
N ASP A 106 42.09 -3.22 -30.63
CA ASP A 106 40.99 -3.87 -31.35
C ASP A 106 41.09 -5.40 -31.18
N PRO A 107 40.04 -6.09 -30.66
CA PRO A 107 40.03 -7.55 -30.55
C PRO A 107 39.96 -8.28 -31.90
N GLY A 108 39.57 -7.61 -32.99
CA GLY A 108 39.33 -8.20 -34.30
C GLY A 108 37.93 -8.81 -34.49
N TYR A 109 37.01 -8.59 -33.55
CA TYR A 109 35.58 -8.90 -33.68
C TYR A 109 34.75 -7.98 -32.78
N ASP A 110 33.44 -7.86 -33.05
CA ASP A 110 32.52 -7.08 -32.22
C ASP A 110 31.72 -8.01 -31.29
N PRO A 111 31.97 -8.00 -29.96
CA PRO A 111 31.26 -8.87 -29.03
C PRO A 111 29.78 -8.53 -28.86
N LEU A 112 29.39 -7.25 -28.83
CA LEU A 112 27.98 -6.87 -28.69
C LEU A 112 27.17 -7.31 -29.90
N ALA A 113 27.69 -7.12 -31.13
CA ALA A 113 27.04 -7.62 -32.33
C ALA A 113 26.82 -9.15 -32.27
N PHE A 114 27.83 -9.88 -31.81
CA PHE A 114 27.75 -11.33 -31.65
C PHE A 114 26.70 -11.74 -30.60
N VAL A 115 26.67 -11.07 -29.44
CA VAL A 115 25.71 -11.35 -28.36
C VAL A 115 24.28 -11.08 -28.80
N VAL A 116 24.02 -9.97 -29.51
CA VAL A 116 22.70 -9.66 -30.09
C VAL A 116 22.28 -10.77 -31.04
N GLN A 117 23.14 -11.14 -32.00
CA GLN A 117 22.83 -12.18 -32.97
C GLN A 117 22.54 -13.54 -32.30
N GLU A 118 23.39 -13.98 -31.38
CA GLU A 118 23.25 -15.29 -30.72
C GLU A 118 22.11 -15.32 -29.67
N GLY A 119 21.83 -14.19 -29.02
CA GLY A 119 20.69 -14.03 -28.13
C GLY A 119 19.37 -14.12 -28.90
N HIS A 120 19.25 -13.39 -30.01
CA HIS A 120 18.05 -13.38 -30.86
C HIS A 120 17.77 -14.75 -31.50
N LYS A 121 18.80 -15.50 -31.91
CA LYS A 121 18.64 -16.91 -32.36
C LYS A 121 17.98 -17.81 -31.32
N ARG A 122 18.08 -17.46 -30.03
CA ARG A 122 17.48 -18.21 -28.91
C ARG A 122 16.17 -17.59 -28.41
N GLY A 123 15.74 -16.47 -29.00
CA GLY A 123 14.61 -15.68 -28.52
C GLY A 123 14.89 -14.98 -27.18
N ILE A 124 16.15 -14.60 -26.94
CA ILE A 124 16.60 -13.86 -25.75
C ILE A 124 16.80 -12.39 -26.14
N GLU A 125 16.09 -11.48 -25.46
CA GLU A 125 16.30 -10.04 -25.56
C GLU A 125 17.67 -9.65 -24.97
N VAL A 126 18.39 -8.73 -25.64
CA VAL A 126 19.68 -8.21 -25.16
C VAL A 126 19.51 -6.80 -24.65
N HIS A 127 19.66 -6.65 -23.34
CA HIS A 127 19.70 -5.36 -22.66
C HIS A 127 21.16 -4.97 -22.43
N THR A 128 21.62 -3.86 -23.00
CA THR A 128 22.99 -3.39 -22.79
C THR A 128 23.11 -2.73 -21.43
N TRP A 129 23.89 -3.34 -20.55
CA TRP A 129 24.22 -2.80 -19.25
C TRP A 129 25.40 -1.84 -19.35
N ILE A 130 25.17 -0.61 -18.90
CA ILE A 130 26.16 0.46 -18.86
C ILE A 130 26.27 0.94 -17.42
N ASN A 131 27.48 0.92 -16.87
CA ASN A 131 27.78 1.78 -15.73
C ASN A 131 27.97 3.21 -16.27
N PRO A 132 27.23 4.23 -15.81
CA PRO A 132 27.29 5.57 -16.40
C PRO A 132 28.57 6.33 -16.03
N TYR A 133 29.00 6.28 -14.77
CA TYR A 133 30.01 7.21 -14.26
C TYR A 133 31.35 6.59 -13.92
N ARG A 134 31.45 5.29 -13.64
CA ARG A 134 32.71 4.69 -13.20
C ARG A 134 33.80 4.89 -14.26
N PHE A 135 34.92 5.47 -13.86
CA PHE A 135 36.10 5.66 -14.70
C PHE A 135 37.19 4.64 -14.35
N GLU A 136 37.65 4.62 -13.09
CA GLU A 136 38.69 3.67 -12.65
C GLU A 136 38.44 3.17 -11.23
N SER A 137 38.90 1.95 -10.96
CA SER A 137 38.79 1.30 -9.64
C SER A 137 40.11 1.30 -8.86
N VAL A 138 41.18 1.78 -9.49
CA VAL A 138 42.49 2.08 -8.91
C VAL A 138 42.90 3.43 -9.48
N THR A 139 43.30 4.39 -8.65
CA THR A 139 43.67 5.74 -9.13
C THR A 139 44.88 5.65 -10.06
N ASN A 140 44.84 6.37 -11.19
CA ASN A 140 45.86 6.38 -12.24
C ASN A 140 46.01 5.05 -13.01
N GLN A 141 45.03 4.14 -12.92
CA GLN A 141 45.08 2.84 -13.60
C GLN A 141 45.19 2.99 -15.12
N TRP A 142 44.64 4.08 -15.68
CA TRP A 142 44.61 4.33 -17.12
C TRP A 142 45.67 5.33 -17.61
N SER A 143 46.62 5.73 -16.75
CA SER A 143 47.63 6.74 -17.08
C SER A 143 48.39 6.39 -18.36
N GLY A 144 48.31 7.26 -19.37
CA GLY A 144 48.99 7.09 -20.66
C GLY A 144 48.40 6.00 -21.57
N LEU A 145 47.26 5.41 -21.21
CA LEU A 145 46.53 4.44 -22.02
C LEU A 145 45.36 5.10 -22.78
N PRO A 146 44.83 4.47 -23.84
CA PRO A 146 43.63 4.98 -24.52
C PRO A 146 42.45 5.21 -23.56
N GLY A 147 41.80 6.37 -23.72
CA GLY A 147 40.71 6.81 -22.86
C GLY A 147 41.15 7.32 -21.48
N ASP A 148 42.40 7.78 -21.33
CA ASP A 148 42.88 8.46 -20.14
C ASP A 148 42.21 9.85 -19.97
N TYR A 149 41.03 9.85 -19.36
CA TYR A 149 40.32 11.10 -19.02
C TYR A 149 41.03 11.90 -17.93
N ARG A 150 41.94 11.31 -17.15
CA ARG A 150 42.70 12.06 -16.15
C ARG A 150 43.70 13.01 -16.80
N SER A 151 44.28 12.62 -17.93
CA SER A 151 45.14 13.48 -18.73
C SER A 151 44.35 14.42 -19.65
N THR A 152 43.26 13.94 -20.27
CA THR A 152 42.58 14.69 -21.34
C THR A 152 41.42 15.56 -20.86
N HIS A 153 40.72 15.16 -19.80
CA HIS A 153 39.52 15.82 -19.26
C HIS A 153 39.52 15.75 -17.71
N PRO A 154 40.58 16.24 -17.02
CA PRO A 154 40.69 16.14 -15.56
C PRO A 154 39.49 16.77 -14.82
N GLU A 155 38.89 17.81 -15.40
CA GLU A 155 37.70 18.50 -14.88
C GLU A 155 36.42 17.66 -14.91
N TRP A 156 36.41 16.55 -15.66
CA TRP A 156 35.32 15.59 -15.65
C TRP A 156 35.40 14.62 -14.48
N LEU A 157 36.45 14.60 -13.66
CA LEU A 157 36.66 13.53 -12.68
C LEU A 157 36.38 13.96 -11.23
N LEU A 158 35.68 13.10 -10.50
CA LEU A 158 35.69 13.09 -9.03
C LEU A 158 36.60 11.94 -8.59
N THR A 159 37.61 12.25 -7.78
CA THR A 159 38.57 11.27 -7.25
C THR A 159 38.29 11.02 -5.77
N TYR A 160 38.28 9.75 -5.36
CA TYR A 160 38.02 9.31 -3.99
C TYR A 160 39.27 8.60 -3.43
N PRO A 161 40.18 9.34 -2.77
CA PRO A 161 41.44 8.77 -2.29
C PRO A 161 41.26 7.61 -1.30
N ALA A 162 40.24 7.69 -0.44
CA ALA A 162 39.97 6.68 0.59
C ALA A 162 39.61 5.30 0.03
N THR A 163 38.96 5.26 -1.14
CA THR A 163 38.54 4.03 -1.82
C THR A 163 39.35 3.76 -3.08
N ASN A 164 40.37 4.59 -3.34
CA ASN A 164 41.27 4.51 -4.48
C ASN A 164 40.54 4.42 -5.84
N ASN A 165 39.44 5.15 -6.02
CA ASN A 165 38.66 5.09 -7.25
C ASN A 165 38.32 6.48 -7.80
N SER A 166 37.82 6.54 -9.04
CA SER A 166 37.30 7.79 -9.63
C SER A 166 36.11 7.55 -10.55
N ILE A 167 35.24 8.55 -10.61
CA ILE A 167 34.05 8.57 -11.47
C ILE A 167 34.05 9.84 -12.31
N LEU A 168 33.32 9.81 -13.42
CA LEU A 168 32.88 11.00 -14.13
C LEU A 168 31.93 11.80 -13.25
N ASN A 169 32.16 13.11 -13.13
CA ASN A 169 31.40 14.04 -12.30
C ASN A 169 29.99 14.24 -12.88
N PRO A 170 28.93 13.75 -12.20
CA PRO A 170 27.56 13.90 -12.70
C PRO A 170 27.13 15.37 -12.84
N GLY A 171 27.77 16.30 -12.10
CA GLY A 171 27.50 17.73 -12.16
C GLY A 171 28.15 18.47 -13.32
N HIS A 172 28.92 17.79 -14.19
CA HIS A 172 29.53 18.39 -15.37
C HIS A 172 28.67 18.19 -16.63
N PRO A 173 28.17 19.24 -17.31
CA PRO A 173 27.27 19.10 -18.46
C PRO A 173 27.84 18.28 -19.63
N GLU A 174 29.15 18.34 -19.87
CA GLU A 174 29.79 17.57 -20.94
C GLU A 174 29.84 16.07 -20.65
N VAL A 175 29.88 15.66 -19.37
CA VAL A 175 29.77 14.25 -18.98
C VAL A 175 28.41 13.69 -19.37
N LEU A 176 27.34 14.45 -19.12
CA LEU A 176 25.99 14.09 -19.60
C LEU A 176 25.96 13.96 -21.12
N LEU A 177 26.54 14.92 -21.84
CA LEU A 177 26.59 14.86 -23.30
C LEU A 177 27.35 13.62 -23.80
N GLN A 178 28.46 13.26 -23.15
CA GLN A 178 29.25 12.08 -23.48
C GLN A 178 28.46 10.79 -23.26
N ILE A 179 27.77 10.65 -22.12
CA ILE A 179 26.90 9.49 -21.84
C ILE A 179 25.79 9.37 -22.89
N LYS A 180 25.15 10.48 -23.28
CA LYS A 180 24.13 10.48 -24.34
C LYS A 180 24.70 10.02 -25.68
N LYS A 181 25.88 10.49 -26.07
CA LYS A 181 26.56 10.09 -27.31
C LYS A 181 26.86 8.58 -27.34
N ILE A 182 27.35 8.04 -26.24
CA ILE A 182 27.61 6.60 -26.06
C ILE A 182 26.32 5.79 -26.20
N VAL A 183 25.26 6.19 -25.50
CA VAL A 183 23.95 5.50 -25.61
C VAL A 183 23.40 5.61 -27.04
N ALA A 184 23.49 6.78 -27.68
CA ALA A 184 23.05 6.96 -29.06
C ALA A 184 23.79 6.04 -30.03
N GLU A 185 25.11 5.89 -29.88
CA GLU A 185 25.93 4.98 -30.69
C GLU A 185 25.45 3.53 -30.56
N ILE A 186 25.26 3.06 -29.33
CA ILE A 186 24.81 1.70 -29.05
C ILE A 186 23.41 1.46 -29.65
N VAL A 187 22.45 2.35 -29.36
CA VAL A 187 21.05 2.20 -29.82
C VAL A 187 20.98 2.26 -31.35
N LYS A 188 21.77 3.13 -31.98
CA LYS A 188 21.78 3.26 -33.45
C LYS A 188 22.38 2.04 -34.13
N ASN A 189 23.52 1.56 -33.66
CA ASN A 189 24.34 0.59 -34.40
C ASN A 189 23.95 -0.88 -34.15
N TYR A 190 23.26 -1.19 -33.04
CA TYR A 190 22.93 -2.56 -32.67
C TYR A 190 21.42 -2.76 -32.53
N ASP A 191 20.90 -3.94 -32.91
CA ASP A 191 19.49 -4.31 -32.69
C ASP A 191 19.24 -4.76 -31.24
N ILE A 192 19.55 -3.88 -30.30
CA ILE A 192 19.33 -4.14 -28.87
C ILE A 192 17.85 -3.99 -28.50
N ASP A 193 17.45 -4.65 -27.43
CA ASP A 193 16.07 -4.64 -26.94
C ASP A 193 15.88 -3.67 -25.76
N GLY A 194 16.97 -3.40 -25.03
CA GLY A 194 16.98 -2.44 -23.95
C GLY A 194 18.35 -1.89 -23.60
N VAL A 195 18.34 -0.82 -22.81
CA VAL A 195 19.48 -0.25 -22.10
C VAL A 195 19.17 -0.34 -20.61
N ILE A 196 20.15 -0.72 -19.79
CA ILE A 196 19.98 -0.77 -18.34
C ILE A 196 21.19 -0.17 -17.62
N PHE A 197 20.96 0.66 -16.61
CA PHE A 197 22.00 1.07 -15.66
C PHE A 197 21.86 0.29 -14.35
N ASP A 198 23.00 0.08 -13.66
CA ASP A 198 23.06 -0.47 -12.31
C ASP A 198 22.97 0.64 -11.24
N ASP A 199 23.47 0.39 -10.03
CA ASP A 199 23.27 1.20 -8.82
C ASP A 199 24.37 2.25 -8.58
N TYR A 200 25.34 2.42 -9.48
CA TYR A 200 26.47 3.33 -9.29
C TYR A 200 26.17 4.73 -9.85
N PHE A 201 26.00 5.69 -8.93
CA PHE A 201 25.81 7.11 -9.23
C PHE A 201 27.00 7.92 -8.69
N TYR A 202 26.77 8.78 -7.70
CA TYR A 202 27.86 9.28 -6.87
C TYR A 202 28.39 8.16 -5.95
N VAL A 203 29.60 8.32 -5.43
CA VAL A 203 30.18 7.39 -4.44
C VAL A 203 29.91 7.90 -3.03
N SER A 204 29.56 7.00 -2.11
CA SER A 204 29.41 7.34 -0.69
C SER A 204 30.69 8.01 -0.16
N GLY A 205 30.54 9.10 0.59
CA GLY A 205 31.65 9.94 1.03
C GLY A 205 32.05 11.06 0.06
N THR A 206 31.22 11.38 -0.95
CA THR A 206 31.42 12.58 -1.78
C THR A 206 31.36 13.84 -0.92
N THR A 207 32.46 14.58 -0.82
CA THR A 207 32.55 15.82 -0.05
C THR A 207 32.21 17.04 -0.91
N ASP A 208 31.77 18.13 -0.28
CA ASP A 208 31.41 19.37 -1.00
C ASP A 208 32.59 19.98 -1.77
N ALA A 209 33.82 19.79 -1.29
CA ALA A 209 35.02 20.27 -1.94
C ALA A 209 35.28 19.59 -3.30
N MET A 210 34.82 18.34 -3.49
CA MET A 210 35.03 17.58 -4.72
C MET A 210 34.28 18.16 -5.92
N ASP A 211 33.11 18.77 -5.70
CA ASP A 211 32.26 19.30 -6.78
C ASP A 211 31.89 20.79 -6.61
N ASP A 212 32.63 21.52 -5.77
CA ASP A 212 32.34 22.92 -5.46
C ASP A 212 32.36 23.86 -6.66
N ALA A 213 33.32 23.66 -7.56
CA ALA A 213 33.39 24.43 -8.80
C ALA A 213 32.14 24.21 -9.67
N GLN A 214 31.75 22.95 -9.89
CA GLN A 214 30.57 22.62 -10.69
C GLN A 214 29.27 23.04 -10.02
N TYR A 215 29.14 22.93 -8.70
CA TYR A 215 27.97 23.41 -7.98
C TYR A 215 27.79 24.92 -8.12
N LYS A 216 28.87 25.69 -8.00
CA LYS A 216 28.82 27.16 -8.16
C LYS A 216 28.46 27.56 -9.59
N LEU A 217 28.96 26.82 -10.59
CA LEU A 217 28.77 27.15 -12.00
C LEU A 217 27.43 26.64 -12.57
N TYR A 218 26.97 25.46 -12.14
CA TYR A 218 25.87 24.71 -12.75
C TYR A 218 24.69 24.45 -11.81
N ASN A 219 24.37 25.40 -10.92
CA ASN A 219 23.18 25.36 -10.05
C ASN A 219 22.31 26.64 -10.19
N PRO A 220 21.76 26.92 -11.38
CA PRO A 220 20.93 28.11 -11.61
C PRO A 220 19.66 28.13 -10.75
N ASP A 221 19.14 26.94 -10.41
CA ASP A 221 17.93 26.74 -9.61
C ASP A 221 18.17 26.91 -8.10
N LYS A 222 19.41 27.20 -7.68
CA LYS A 222 19.83 27.41 -6.28
C LYS A 222 19.40 26.26 -5.35
N LEU A 223 19.44 25.03 -5.85
CA LEU A 223 19.14 23.83 -5.08
C LEU A 223 20.15 23.64 -3.94
N SER A 224 19.73 22.98 -2.86
CA SER A 224 20.68 22.49 -1.86
C SER A 224 21.72 21.56 -2.51
N ARG A 225 22.91 21.41 -1.92
CA ARG A 225 23.97 20.55 -2.50
C ARG A 225 23.49 19.13 -2.81
N GLY A 226 22.79 18.51 -1.88
CA GLY A 226 22.24 17.15 -2.06
C GLY A 226 21.16 17.09 -3.13
N ASP A 227 20.25 18.08 -3.18
CA ASP A 227 19.21 18.13 -4.22
C ASP A 227 19.81 18.42 -5.60
N TRP A 228 20.85 19.25 -5.68
CA TRP A 228 21.60 19.50 -6.91
C TRP A 228 22.26 18.21 -7.45
N ARG A 229 22.93 17.42 -6.58
CA ARG A 229 23.51 16.13 -6.96
C ARG A 229 22.44 15.16 -7.48
N ARG A 230 21.31 15.02 -6.78
CA ARG A 230 20.16 14.20 -7.24
C ARG A 230 19.61 14.71 -8.57
N GLN A 231 19.49 16.02 -8.73
CA GLN A 231 18.97 16.62 -9.96
C GLN A 231 19.90 16.39 -11.15
N ASN A 232 21.22 16.35 -10.94
CA ASN A 232 22.17 16.00 -11.99
C ASN A 232 21.99 14.56 -12.47
N VAL A 233 21.79 13.62 -11.54
CA VAL A 233 21.45 12.23 -11.87
C VAL A 233 20.11 12.17 -12.63
N ASN A 234 19.08 12.89 -12.18
CA ASN A 234 17.77 12.91 -12.83
C ASN A 234 17.85 13.49 -14.26
N LYS A 235 18.62 14.57 -14.45
CA LYS A 235 18.92 15.14 -15.78
C LYS A 235 19.61 14.13 -16.68
N MET A 236 20.53 13.33 -16.13
CA MET A 236 21.19 12.26 -16.86
C MET A 236 20.22 11.17 -17.31
N VAL A 237 19.41 10.65 -16.38
CA VAL A 237 18.40 9.62 -16.68
C VAL A 237 17.42 10.10 -17.75
N ARG A 238 16.88 11.32 -17.60
CA ARG A 238 15.98 11.93 -18.60
C ARG A 238 16.66 12.10 -19.96
N GLY A 239 17.88 12.64 -19.98
CA GLY A 239 18.63 12.88 -21.21
C GLY A 239 18.94 11.59 -21.97
N VAL A 240 19.25 10.50 -21.25
CA VAL A 240 19.43 9.16 -21.82
C VAL A 240 18.13 8.62 -22.39
N ARG A 241 17.02 8.72 -21.64
CA ARG A 241 15.70 8.30 -22.11
C ARG A 241 15.33 9.01 -23.40
N ASP A 242 15.43 10.34 -23.44
CA ASP A 242 15.07 11.12 -24.62
C ASP A 242 15.94 10.76 -25.83
N THR A 243 17.23 10.49 -25.58
CA THR A 243 18.15 10.00 -26.62
C THR A 243 17.69 8.65 -27.18
N ILE A 244 17.42 7.66 -26.31
CA ILE A 244 16.93 6.34 -26.73
C ILE A 244 15.65 6.50 -27.56
N LYS A 245 14.68 7.28 -27.05
CA LYS A 245 13.38 7.43 -27.70
C LYS A 245 13.46 8.16 -29.04
N SER A 246 14.44 9.06 -29.22
CA SER A 246 14.69 9.73 -30.51
C SER A 246 15.31 8.83 -31.57
N VAL A 247 16.01 7.74 -31.18
CA VAL A 247 16.71 6.84 -32.11
C VAL A 247 15.87 5.59 -32.40
N LYS A 248 15.46 4.86 -31.35
CA LYS A 248 14.61 3.67 -31.44
C LYS A 248 13.60 3.69 -30.27
N PRO A 249 12.38 4.22 -30.46
CA PRO A 249 11.44 4.46 -29.37
C PRO A 249 10.94 3.20 -28.66
N TYR A 250 11.12 2.04 -29.27
CA TYR A 250 10.80 0.73 -28.70
C TYR A 250 11.90 0.14 -27.81
N VAL A 251 13.13 0.67 -27.83
CA VAL A 251 14.19 0.21 -26.94
C VAL A 251 13.84 0.61 -25.50
N LYS A 252 13.82 -0.38 -24.62
CA LYS A 252 13.47 -0.21 -23.20
C LYS A 252 14.60 0.49 -22.48
N PHE A 253 14.30 1.38 -21.54
CA PHE A 253 15.30 1.93 -20.63
C PHE A 253 14.96 1.56 -19.18
N GLY A 254 15.86 0.88 -18.50
CA GLY A 254 15.68 0.54 -17.09
C GLY A 254 16.85 0.94 -16.21
N ILE A 255 16.61 0.98 -14.91
CA ILE A 255 17.65 1.21 -13.91
C ILE A 255 17.46 0.24 -12.75
N SER A 256 18.57 -0.28 -12.23
CA SER A 256 18.63 -1.20 -11.10
C SER A 256 19.22 -0.49 -9.87
N PRO A 257 18.40 0.29 -9.13
CA PRO A 257 18.84 1.03 -7.96
C PRO A 257 19.14 0.09 -6.77
N ALA A 258 19.69 0.65 -5.69
CA ALA A 258 19.72 -0.04 -4.40
C ALA A 258 18.30 -0.43 -3.95
N GLY A 259 18.18 -1.52 -3.19
CA GLY A 259 16.89 -2.12 -2.88
C GLY A 259 15.98 -1.34 -1.92
N VAL A 260 16.49 -0.32 -1.22
CA VAL A 260 15.71 0.57 -0.35
C VAL A 260 15.83 2.01 -0.87
N ALA A 261 14.72 2.74 -0.95
CA ALA A 261 14.69 4.14 -1.38
C ALA A 261 13.57 4.90 -0.68
N ALA A 262 13.76 6.18 -0.35
CA ALA A 262 12.73 7.02 0.26
C ALA A 262 12.18 6.44 1.59
N SER A 263 13.05 5.96 2.47
CA SER A 263 12.65 5.53 3.83
C SER A 263 12.27 6.69 4.75
N SER A 264 12.61 7.93 4.38
CA SER A 264 12.19 9.15 5.06
C SER A 264 10.75 9.53 4.68
N GLN A 265 9.93 9.84 5.70
CA GLN A 265 8.57 10.36 5.49
C GLN A 265 8.55 11.62 4.62
N THR A 266 9.52 12.51 4.78
CA THR A 266 9.61 13.74 3.99
C THR A 266 9.81 13.43 2.51
N VAL A 267 10.66 12.46 2.16
CA VAL A 267 10.90 12.07 0.77
C VAL A 267 9.68 11.35 0.20
N ALA A 268 9.12 10.40 0.95
CA ALA A 268 7.93 9.65 0.54
C ALA A 268 6.71 10.57 0.27
N ASN A 269 6.52 11.61 1.10
CA ASN A 269 5.46 12.59 0.94
C ASN A 269 5.56 13.38 -0.37
N LYS A 270 6.77 13.67 -0.88
CA LYS A 270 6.96 14.38 -2.17
C LYS A 270 6.29 13.64 -3.33
N TYR A 271 6.21 12.31 -3.22
CA TYR A 271 5.68 11.43 -4.26
C TYR A 271 4.32 10.81 -3.88
N GLY A 272 3.74 11.17 -2.73
CA GLY A 272 2.47 10.62 -2.25
C GLY A 272 2.50 9.11 -2.06
N VAL A 273 3.60 8.58 -1.51
CA VAL A 273 3.78 7.16 -1.17
C VAL A 273 4.09 7.02 0.32
N THR A 274 3.95 5.81 0.86
CA THR A 274 4.42 5.52 2.22
C THR A 274 5.95 5.35 2.23
N PRO A 275 6.62 5.57 3.37
CA PRO A 275 8.06 5.33 3.47
C PRO A 275 8.43 3.90 3.10
N CYS A 276 9.51 3.72 2.35
CA CYS A 276 10.02 2.38 2.04
C CYS A 276 10.57 1.73 3.32
N PRO A 277 10.22 0.46 3.61
CA PRO A 277 10.75 -0.23 4.77
C PRO A 277 12.24 -0.54 4.61
N GLY A 278 13.03 -0.41 5.67
CA GLY A 278 14.46 -0.77 5.68
C GLY A 278 15.41 0.43 5.74
N SER A 279 16.71 0.15 5.57
CA SER A 279 17.77 1.17 5.65
C SER A 279 18.14 1.73 4.28
N ASP A 280 18.06 3.05 4.14
CA ASP A 280 18.25 3.79 2.88
C ASP A 280 19.57 4.56 2.90
N TRP A 281 20.51 4.15 2.06
CA TRP A 281 21.74 4.89 1.73
C TRP A 281 21.67 5.46 0.30
N GLN A 282 20.59 5.20 -0.43
CA GLN A 282 20.41 5.59 -1.82
C GLN A 282 20.20 7.10 -1.98
N TYR A 283 19.33 7.68 -1.15
CA TYR A 283 18.91 9.06 -1.35
C TYR A 283 20.01 10.08 -1.00
N ASN A 284 20.77 9.84 0.07
CA ASN A 284 21.73 10.79 0.63
C ASN A 284 23.20 10.44 0.35
N ASP A 285 23.57 9.16 0.29
CA ASP A 285 25.00 8.80 0.20
C ASP A 285 25.47 8.72 -1.25
N ILE A 286 24.62 8.20 -2.14
CA ILE A 286 24.89 8.09 -3.59
C ILE A 286 24.03 9.01 -4.46
N TYR A 287 23.18 9.84 -3.84
CA TYR A 287 22.37 10.88 -4.50
C TYR A 287 21.50 10.35 -5.65
N SER A 288 20.86 9.20 -5.45
CA SER A 288 19.98 8.55 -6.40
C SER A 288 18.53 8.65 -5.92
N ASP A 289 17.63 9.16 -6.77
CA ASP A 289 16.20 9.33 -6.49
C ASP A 289 15.34 8.54 -7.48
N PRO A 290 15.17 7.23 -7.28
CA PRO A 290 14.39 6.38 -8.19
C PRO A 290 12.91 6.76 -8.28
N LEU A 291 12.35 7.45 -7.26
CA LEU A 291 10.95 7.89 -7.28
C LEU A 291 10.77 9.06 -8.24
N ALA A 292 11.77 9.93 -8.40
CA ALA A 292 11.78 10.94 -9.46
C ALA A 292 11.66 10.28 -10.83
N TRP A 293 12.46 9.24 -11.11
CA TRP A 293 12.47 8.60 -12.43
C TRP A 293 11.16 7.90 -12.77
N LEU A 294 10.57 7.24 -11.77
CA LEU A 294 9.25 6.61 -11.90
C LEU A 294 8.17 7.67 -12.14
N SER A 295 8.08 8.67 -11.27
CA SER A 295 7.03 9.70 -11.34
C SER A 295 7.11 10.57 -12.59
N GLU A 296 8.31 10.85 -13.08
CA GLU A 296 8.55 11.61 -14.31
C GLU A 296 8.46 10.75 -15.58
N GLY A 297 8.35 9.42 -15.43
CA GLY A 297 8.30 8.49 -16.55
C GLY A 297 9.55 8.52 -17.42
N THR A 298 10.73 8.70 -16.82
CA THR A 298 12.03 8.76 -17.51
C THR A 298 12.73 7.40 -17.62
N ILE A 299 12.12 6.35 -17.08
CA ILE A 299 12.49 4.94 -17.31
C ILE A 299 11.24 4.17 -17.73
N ASP A 300 11.41 3.04 -18.40
CA ASP A 300 10.35 2.09 -18.74
C ASP A 300 10.14 1.05 -17.62
N TYR A 301 11.21 0.68 -16.91
CA TYR A 301 11.12 -0.24 -15.77
C TYR A 301 12.17 0.06 -14.70
N ILE A 302 11.87 -0.31 -13.46
CA ILE A 302 12.81 -0.27 -12.33
C ILE A 302 13.13 -1.70 -11.88
N SER A 303 14.38 -1.93 -11.49
CA SER A 303 14.83 -3.23 -11.02
C SER A 303 15.62 -3.16 -9.70
N PRO A 304 15.01 -2.78 -8.58
CA PRO A 304 15.72 -2.59 -7.31
C PRO A 304 16.41 -3.87 -6.85
N GLN A 305 17.62 -3.72 -6.32
CA GLN A 305 18.47 -4.79 -5.84
C GLN A 305 18.02 -5.29 -4.46
N ILE A 306 16.97 -6.11 -4.43
CA ILE A 306 16.42 -6.70 -3.19
C ILE A 306 17.22 -7.95 -2.84
N TYR A 307 18.49 -7.77 -2.50
CA TYR A 307 19.47 -8.83 -2.24
C TYR A 307 19.43 -9.36 -0.81
N TRP A 308 18.24 -9.43 -0.25
CA TRP A 308 18.00 -9.92 1.10
C TRP A 308 16.96 -11.04 1.08
N THR A 309 16.97 -11.88 2.10
CA THR A 309 16.00 -12.96 2.24
C THR A 309 14.66 -12.46 2.82
N ILE A 310 13.59 -13.20 2.58
CA ILE A 310 12.28 -12.99 3.19
C ILE A 310 12.41 -13.02 4.72
N GLY A 311 11.83 -12.05 5.41
CA GLY A 311 11.86 -11.95 6.87
C GLY A 311 13.18 -11.45 7.48
N SER A 312 14.16 -11.07 6.66
CA SER A 312 15.38 -10.39 7.14
C SER A 312 15.10 -8.93 7.54
N ALA A 313 16.11 -8.20 8.05
CA ALA A 313 15.95 -6.80 8.46
C ALA A 313 15.48 -5.89 7.30
N ASN A 314 16.11 -6.05 6.13
CA ASN A 314 15.63 -5.49 4.87
C ASN A 314 14.77 -6.56 4.17
N ASP A 315 13.60 -6.83 4.73
CA ASP A 315 12.72 -7.94 4.32
C ASP A 315 12.31 -7.88 2.85
N TYR A 316 12.66 -8.91 2.08
CA TYR A 316 12.28 -9.04 0.67
C TYR A 316 10.78 -8.84 0.45
N ALA A 317 9.93 -9.47 1.28
CA ALA A 317 8.48 -9.45 1.05
C ALA A 317 7.91 -8.02 1.17
N LYS A 318 8.40 -7.26 2.16
CA LYS A 318 7.98 -5.87 2.38
C LYS A 318 8.49 -4.95 1.28
N LEU A 319 9.77 -5.10 0.89
CA LEU A 319 10.39 -4.32 -0.18
C LEU A 319 9.73 -4.59 -1.53
N CYS A 320 9.51 -5.85 -1.88
CA CYS A 320 8.88 -6.26 -3.14
C CYS A 320 7.46 -5.70 -3.26
N THR A 321 6.67 -5.82 -2.18
CA THR A 321 5.31 -5.26 -2.13
C THR A 321 5.32 -3.73 -2.32
N TRP A 322 6.24 -3.05 -1.62
CA TRP A 322 6.36 -1.60 -1.70
C TRP A 322 6.78 -1.15 -3.12
N TRP A 323 7.80 -1.76 -3.70
CA TRP A 323 8.27 -1.41 -5.05
C TRP A 323 7.23 -1.70 -6.14
N SER A 324 6.49 -2.81 -6.03
CA SER A 324 5.40 -3.10 -6.96
C SER A 324 4.31 -2.02 -6.88
N PHE A 325 3.90 -1.63 -5.66
CA PHE A 325 2.96 -0.54 -5.45
C PHE A 325 3.46 0.78 -6.07
N VAL A 326 4.70 1.19 -5.81
CA VAL A 326 5.24 2.46 -6.29
C VAL A 326 5.40 2.47 -7.82
N ALA A 327 5.88 1.38 -8.42
CA ALA A 327 5.98 1.28 -9.87
C ALA A 327 4.59 1.30 -10.54
N ASN A 328 3.61 0.61 -9.95
CA ASN A 328 2.21 0.63 -10.37
C ASN A 328 1.49 1.95 -10.12
N LYS A 329 1.95 2.79 -9.17
CA LYS A 329 1.45 4.15 -9.01
C LYS A 329 1.83 5.04 -10.19
N PHE A 330 2.99 4.79 -10.81
CA PHE A 330 3.58 5.65 -11.83
C PHE A 330 3.67 5.03 -13.24
N GLY A 331 3.05 3.88 -13.48
CA GLY A 331 2.87 3.34 -14.83
C GLY A 331 4.09 2.67 -15.39
N ARG A 332 4.93 2.12 -14.52
CA ARG A 332 6.19 1.48 -14.90
C ARG A 332 6.24 0.06 -14.40
N HIS A 333 7.03 -0.76 -15.10
CA HIS A 333 7.21 -2.14 -14.68
C HIS A 333 8.22 -2.21 -13.52
N PHE A 334 7.98 -3.17 -12.64
CA PHE A 334 8.88 -3.52 -11.56
C PHE A 334 9.40 -4.92 -11.79
N TYR A 335 10.73 -5.08 -11.84
CA TYR A 335 11.37 -6.39 -11.91
C TYR A 335 12.31 -6.57 -10.73
N SER A 336 12.05 -7.50 -9.83
CA SER A 336 12.91 -7.69 -8.66
C SER A 336 14.31 -8.17 -9.08
N SER A 337 15.37 -7.51 -8.60
CA SER A 337 16.73 -8.03 -8.73
C SER A 337 17.05 -8.95 -7.55
N HIS A 338 17.38 -10.21 -7.84
CA HIS A 338 17.64 -11.27 -6.87
C HIS A 338 19.13 -11.59 -6.78
N SER A 339 19.62 -11.85 -5.57
CA SER A 339 21.01 -12.27 -5.36
C SER A 339 21.15 -13.79 -5.48
N LEU A 340 21.97 -14.23 -6.43
CA LEU A 340 22.51 -15.58 -6.52
C LEU A 340 23.95 -15.66 -5.98
N SER A 341 24.58 -14.52 -5.65
CA SER A 341 25.98 -14.44 -5.20
C SER A 341 26.28 -15.31 -3.98
N ALA A 342 25.32 -15.41 -3.06
CA ALA A 342 25.44 -16.18 -1.82
C ALA A 342 24.86 -17.61 -1.93
N MET A 343 24.40 -18.02 -3.11
CA MET A 343 23.87 -19.37 -3.33
C MET A 343 25.03 -20.38 -3.38
N THR A 344 24.92 -21.47 -2.62
CA THR A 344 25.94 -22.54 -2.55
C THR A 344 25.40 -23.84 -3.15
N ALA A 345 26.28 -24.77 -3.55
CA ALA A 345 25.87 -26.06 -4.14
C ALA A 345 25.02 -26.93 -3.20
N GLY A 346 25.25 -26.87 -1.88
CA GLY A 346 24.39 -27.51 -0.87
C GLY A 346 23.03 -26.84 -0.70
N GLY A 347 22.89 -25.62 -1.21
CA GLY A 347 21.68 -24.79 -1.16
C GLY A 347 20.62 -25.08 -2.22
N ALA A 348 20.82 -26.10 -3.06
CA ALA A 348 19.79 -26.61 -3.96
C ALA A 348 18.74 -27.48 -3.24
N SER A 349 18.98 -27.83 -1.96
CA SER A 349 18.05 -28.62 -1.13
C SER A 349 17.00 -27.71 -0.48
N ALA A 350 15.75 -28.19 -0.36
CA ALA A 350 14.71 -27.47 0.38
C ALA A 350 15.16 -27.16 1.83
N PRO A 351 14.73 -26.03 2.42
CA PRO A 351 15.05 -25.71 3.81
C PRO A 351 14.61 -26.84 4.73
N ARG A 352 15.34 -27.06 5.83
CA ARG A 352 14.99 -28.08 6.82
C ARG A 352 14.09 -27.56 7.93
N MET A 353 13.89 -26.23 8.02
CA MET A 353 13.21 -25.60 9.16
C MET A 353 12.13 -24.60 8.72
N MET A 354 11.07 -24.51 9.51
CA MET A 354 9.91 -23.66 9.25
C MET A 354 9.37 -23.03 10.53
N LYS A 355 8.79 -21.82 10.46
CA LYS A 355 8.09 -21.17 11.56
C LYS A 355 6.58 -21.24 11.37
N VAL A 356 5.89 -21.81 12.35
CA VAL A 356 4.42 -21.88 12.43
C VAL A 356 3.98 -21.29 13.77
N ALA A 357 3.16 -20.24 13.75
CA ALA A 357 2.66 -19.57 14.97
C ALA A 357 3.75 -19.19 15.99
N GLY A 358 4.96 -18.83 15.50
CA GLY A 358 6.10 -18.46 16.34
C GLY A 358 7.00 -19.62 16.78
N GLN A 359 6.60 -20.88 16.62
CA GLN A 359 7.44 -22.05 16.89
C GLN A 359 8.20 -22.55 15.66
N GLN A 360 9.43 -23.01 15.87
CA GLN A 360 10.25 -23.62 14.82
C GLN A 360 10.05 -25.14 14.78
N THR A 361 9.76 -25.69 13.60
CA THR A 361 9.57 -27.13 13.35
C THR A 361 10.45 -27.60 12.21
N ASP A 362 11.00 -28.82 12.34
CA ASP A 362 11.80 -29.48 11.31
C ASP A 362 10.90 -30.12 10.25
N LEU A 363 11.16 -29.84 8.97
CA LEU A 363 10.41 -30.38 7.82
C LEU A 363 10.52 -31.90 7.67
N SER A 364 11.54 -32.52 8.26
CA SER A 364 11.70 -33.97 8.32
C SER A 364 10.76 -34.65 9.32
N SER A 365 10.22 -33.90 10.29
CA SER A 365 9.25 -34.40 11.27
C SER A 365 7.79 -34.35 10.79
N MET A 366 7.53 -33.74 9.62
CA MET A 366 6.19 -33.55 9.07
C MET A 366 5.85 -34.62 8.03
N SER A 367 4.59 -35.06 8.04
CA SER A 367 4.01 -35.95 7.02
C SER A 367 3.93 -35.26 5.64
N GLY A 368 3.78 -36.07 4.59
CA GLY A 368 3.64 -35.54 3.22
C GLY A 368 2.42 -34.64 3.02
N ILE A 369 1.35 -34.86 3.78
CA ILE A 369 0.13 -34.04 3.74
C ILE A 369 0.35 -32.70 4.45
N GLU A 370 1.02 -32.71 5.61
CA GLU A 370 1.34 -31.49 6.34
C GLU A 370 2.26 -30.58 5.52
N ARG A 371 3.27 -31.13 4.84
CA ARG A 371 4.15 -30.35 3.94
C ARG A 371 3.40 -29.69 2.79
N ASN A 372 2.39 -30.36 2.24
CA ASN A 372 1.56 -29.79 1.19
C ASN A 372 0.65 -28.69 1.76
N ALA A 373 -0.11 -28.96 2.83
CA ALA A 373 -1.01 -27.98 3.46
C ALA A 373 -0.30 -26.68 3.87
N VAL A 374 0.97 -26.79 4.24
CA VAL A 374 1.86 -25.70 4.62
C VAL A 374 2.21 -24.75 3.48
N GLN A 375 2.40 -25.25 2.25
CA GLN A 375 2.73 -24.42 1.08
C GLN A 375 1.56 -23.55 0.61
N TRP A 376 0.33 -23.88 1.04
CA TRP A 376 -0.89 -23.19 0.66
C TRP A 376 -1.37 -22.16 1.69
N ASN A 377 -0.68 -22.00 2.82
CA ASN A 377 -1.15 -21.16 3.93
C ASN A 377 -0.25 -19.93 4.13
N SER A 378 -0.84 -18.74 4.07
CA SER A 378 -0.17 -17.42 4.12
C SER A 378 0.46 -17.05 5.48
N GLY A 379 0.29 -17.90 6.50
CA GLY A 379 0.83 -17.70 7.85
C GLY A 379 2.13 -18.45 8.16
N ILE A 380 2.75 -19.10 7.17
CA ILE A 380 3.92 -19.94 7.37
C ILE A 380 5.14 -19.35 6.67
N PHE A 381 6.17 -19.06 7.46
CA PHE A 381 7.43 -18.54 6.97
C PHE A 381 8.49 -19.62 7.11
N TYR A 382 9.28 -19.86 6.07
CA TYR A 382 10.57 -20.53 6.25
C TYR A 382 11.38 -19.71 7.26
N ALA A 383 12.27 -20.34 8.02
CA ALA A 383 13.15 -19.62 8.94
C ALA A 383 14.51 -19.35 8.26
N PRO A 384 14.65 -18.39 7.33
CA PRO A 384 15.95 -18.08 6.79
C PRO A 384 16.76 -17.31 7.83
N SER A 385 18.03 -17.67 7.99
CA SER A 385 19.03 -16.67 8.34
C SER A 385 19.25 -15.76 7.12
N ALA A 386 19.75 -14.54 7.33
CA ALA A 386 20.10 -13.60 6.27
C ALA A 386 21.12 -14.15 5.23
N THR A 387 21.66 -15.34 5.45
CA THR A 387 22.71 -15.99 4.66
C THR A 387 22.22 -17.11 3.73
N ASN A 388 20.96 -17.54 3.84
CA ASN A 388 20.50 -18.79 3.19
C ASN A 388 19.73 -18.55 1.88
N PHE A 389 20.45 -18.18 0.81
CA PHE A 389 19.90 -18.07 -0.54
C PHE A 389 19.78 -19.44 -1.21
N TYR A 390 18.84 -20.26 -0.75
CA TYR A 390 18.51 -21.54 -1.38
C TYR A 390 17.69 -21.33 -2.66
N ALA A 391 17.70 -22.31 -3.57
CA ALA A 391 16.88 -22.25 -4.78
C ALA A 391 15.38 -22.05 -4.46
N SER A 392 14.92 -22.60 -3.33
CA SER A 392 13.57 -22.43 -2.81
C SER A 392 13.27 -21.04 -2.26
N GLU A 393 14.23 -20.40 -1.58
CA GLU A 393 14.10 -19.00 -1.18
C GLU A 393 13.92 -18.12 -2.42
N ILE A 394 14.77 -18.29 -3.45
CA ILE A 394 14.63 -17.58 -4.73
C ILE A 394 13.28 -17.88 -5.39
N GLY A 395 12.82 -19.13 -5.36
CA GLY A 395 11.51 -19.51 -5.85
C GLY A 395 10.36 -18.81 -5.14
N ASN A 396 10.43 -18.68 -3.81
CA ASN A 396 9.43 -17.96 -3.02
C ASN A 396 9.45 -16.47 -3.34
N GLN A 397 10.63 -15.87 -3.52
CA GLN A 397 10.79 -14.47 -3.91
C GLN A 397 10.17 -14.19 -5.30
N VAL A 398 10.35 -15.10 -6.26
CA VAL A 398 9.69 -15.03 -7.58
C VAL A 398 8.16 -15.11 -7.43
N ASN A 399 7.66 -15.99 -6.56
CA ASN A 399 6.22 -16.10 -6.30
C ASN A 399 5.64 -14.86 -5.62
N LEU A 400 6.32 -14.28 -4.63
CA LEU A 400 5.92 -13.03 -4.01
C LEU A 400 5.89 -11.88 -5.01
N ASN A 401 6.86 -11.83 -5.92
CA ASN A 401 6.90 -10.84 -6.98
C ASN A 401 5.69 -10.98 -7.94
N ARG A 402 5.33 -12.21 -8.34
CA ARG A 402 4.11 -12.47 -9.12
C ARG A 402 2.84 -12.08 -8.38
N GLN A 403 2.75 -12.40 -7.09
CA GLN A 403 1.60 -12.07 -6.25
C GLN A 403 1.46 -10.56 -6.02
N GLY A 404 2.59 -9.86 -5.92
CA GLY A 404 2.66 -8.42 -5.75
C GLY A 404 2.45 -7.64 -7.04
N ASP A 405 2.58 -8.25 -8.23
CA ASP A 405 2.44 -7.56 -9.51
C ASP A 405 1.01 -7.03 -9.74
N LEU A 406 0.91 -5.71 -9.91
CA LEU A 406 -0.37 -5.02 -10.14
C LEU A 406 -0.58 -4.66 -11.62
N ASN A 407 0.50 -4.69 -12.43
CA ASN A 407 0.50 -4.22 -13.82
C ASN A 407 0.33 -5.34 -14.85
N GLY A 408 0.35 -6.61 -14.45
CA GLY A 408 0.37 -7.74 -15.40
C GLY A 408 1.74 -7.91 -16.06
N ALA A 409 2.80 -7.45 -15.39
CA ALA A 409 4.17 -7.41 -15.89
C ALA A 409 5.17 -7.88 -14.82
N PRO A 410 4.99 -9.07 -14.22
CA PRO A 410 5.93 -9.57 -13.22
C PRO A 410 7.30 -9.84 -13.88
N GLY A 411 8.37 -9.84 -13.08
CA GLY A 411 9.65 -10.26 -13.61
C GLY A 411 10.83 -10.15 -12.67
N SER A 412 11.91 -10.82 -13.02
CA SER A 412 13.08 -11.04 -12.19
C SER A 412 14.36 -10.86 -12.98
N ILE A 413 15.37 -10.25 -12.34
CA ILE A 413 16.75 -10.23 -12.84
C ILE A 413 17.66 -10.91 -11.80
N PHE A 414 18.41 -11.92 -12.20
CA PHE A 414 19.29 -12.66 -11.29
C PHE A 414 20.73 -12.16 -11.38
N PHE A 415 21.32 -11.75 -10.25
CA PHE A 415 22.71 -11.32 -10.16
C PHE A 415 23.57 -12.32 -9.38
N PRO A 416 24.73 -12.76 -9.91
CA PRO A 416 25.21 -12.65 -11.29
C PRO A 416 24.78 -13.87 -12.13
N THR A 417 25.14 -13.89 -13.43
CA THR A 417 24.85 -15.02 -14.35
C THR A 417 25.65 -16.28 -14.01
N LYS A 418 26.90 -16.18 -13.53
CA LYS A 418 27.78 -17.33 -13.29
C LYS A 418 27.16 -18.46 -12.43
N PRO A 419 26.47 -18.19 -11.31
CA PRO A 419 25.73 -19.19 -10.55
C PRO A 419 24.73 -20.01 -11.37
N VAL A 420 24.08 -19.41 -12.37
CA VAL A 420 23.09 -20.09 -13.21
C VAL A 420 23.72 -21.24 -14.00
N GLN A 421 24.98 -21.08 -14.44
CA GLN A 421 25.72 -22.14 -15.12
C GLN A 421 26.27 -23.22 -14.18
N ASN A 422 26.70 -22.81 -12.98
CA ASN A 422 27.62 -23.59 -12.16
C ASN A 422 27.00 -24.18 -10.89
N ILE A 423 25.83 -23.71 -10.46
CA ILE A 423 25.17 -24.25 -9.26
C ILE A 423 24.27 -25.41 -9.66
N ALA A 424 24.73 -26.61 -9.32
CA ALA A 424 23.99 -27.85 -9.54
C ALA A 424 22.57 -27.74 -8.95
N GLY A 425 21.56 -28.02 -9.77
CA GLY A 425 20.16 -28.09 -9.36
C GLY A 425 19.37 -26.79 -9.41
N PHE A 426 19.98 -25.60 -9.57
CA PHE A 426 19.22 -24.34 -9.63
C PHE A 426 18.31 -24.27 -10.87
N ILE A 427 18.88 -24.48 -12.07
CA ILE A 427 18.08 -24.52 -13.32
C ILE A 427 16.97 -25.58 -13.20
N SER A 428 17.30 -26.77 -12.71
CA SER A 428 16.32 -27.86 -12.53
C SER A 428 15.20 -27.46 -11.57
N TYR A 429 15.52 -26.79 -10.46
CA TYR A 429 14.54 -26.30 -9.49
C TYR A 429 13.63 -25.25 -10.12
N ILE A 430 14.21 -24.17 -10.67
CA ILE A 430 13.42 -23.05 -11.16
C ILE A 430 12.59 -23.45 -12.38
N ARG A 431 13.09 -24.34 -13.25
CA ARG A 431 12.34 -24.93 -14.36
C ARG A 431 11.18 -25.81 -13.90
N LYS A 432 11.34 -26.52 -12.79
CA LYS A 432 10.28 -27.39 -12.28
C LYS A 432 9.15 -26.57 -11.65
N TYR A 433 9.50 -25.59 -10.83
CA TYR A 433 8.53 -24.92 -9.96
C TYR A 433 8.07 -23.56 -10.45
N GLN A 434 8.92 -22.77 -11.14
CA GLN A 434 8.61 -21.38 -11.46
C GLN A 434 8.53 -21.08 -12.96
N TYR A 435 9.56 -21.45 -13.72
CA TYR A 435 9.69 -21.19 -15.16
C TYR A 435 9.38 -22.44 -15.99
N THR A 436 8.30 -23.14 -15.63
CA THR A 436 7.88 -24.40 -16.27
C THR A 436 7.74 -24.28 -17.78
N ASN A 437 7.04 -23.24 -18.23
CA ASN A 437 6.88 -22.89 -19.63
C ASN A 437 7.71 -21.66 -19.98
N PRO A 438 8.15 -21.50 -21.25
CA PRO A 438 8.73 -20.24 -21.70
C PRO A 438 7.73 -19.08 -21.53
N ALA A 439 8.20 -17.84 -21.48
CA ALA A 439 7.34 -16.67 -21.36
C ALA A 439 7.83 -15.54 -22.26
N LEU A 440 6.90 -14.70 -22.69
CA LEU A 440 7.21 -13.46 -23.39
C LEU A 440 7.72 -12.42 -22.38
N ALA A 441 8.59 -11.51 -22.83
CA ALA A 441 8.85 -10.31 -22.05
C ALA A 441 7.54 -9.49 -21.92
N PRO A 442 7.32 -8.81 -20.78
CA PRO A 442 6.18 -7.92 -20.63
C PRO A 442 6.21 -6.80 -21.68
N ALA A 443 5.04 -6.48 -22.22
CA ALA A 443 4.88 -5.48 -23.27
C ALA A 443 4.90 -4.06 -22.68
N VAL A 444 5.58 -3.13 -23.35
CA VAL A 444 5.61 -1.71 -22.98
C VAL A 444 4.35 -1.03 -23.52
N ASN A 445 3.30 -1.05 -22.71
CA ASN A 445 1.95 -0.72 -23.15
C ASN A 445 1.66 0.78 -23.33
N TRP A 446 2.62 1.65 -22.98
CA TRP A 446 2.57 3.11 -23.19
C TRP A 446 3.32 3.57 -24.45
N GLY A 447 3.82 2.64 -25.28
CA GLY A 447 4.43 2.93 -26.58
C GLY A 447 3.40 3.05 -27.70
N GLN A 448 3.77 3.74 -28.79
CA GLN A 448 2.98 3.75 -30.03
C GLN A 448 3.03 2.35 -30.67
N ASN A 449 1.88 1.75 -30.96
CA ASN A 449 1.82 0.40 -31.49
C ASN A 449 0.97 0.35 -32.78
N PRO A 450 1.60 0.25 -33.96
CA PRO A 450 0.89 0.09 -35.21
C PRO A 450 0.01 -1.16 -35.19
N HIS A 451 -1.10 -1.14 -35.93
CA HIS A 451 -1.90 -2.34 -36.15
C HIS A 451 -1.21 -3.22 -37.19
N TYR A 452 -0.88 -4.47 -36.81
CA TYR A 452 -0.31 -5.45 -37.72
C TYR A 452 -1.34 -6.52 -38.10
N GLY A 453 -1.26 -6.95 -39.36
CA GLY A 453 -2.09 -8.02 -39.90
C GLY A 453 -1.60 -9.43 -39.57
N LEU A 454 -2.32 -10.42 -40.09
CA LEU A 454 -1.95 -11.84 -40.00
C LEU A 454 -0.75 -12.13 -40.92
N VAL A 455 0.11 -13.06 -40.49
CA VAL A 455 1.09 -13.65 -41.42
C VAL A 455 0.37 -14.58 -42.40
N THR A 456 1.00 -14.88 -43.54
CA THR A 456 0.43 -15.80 -44.55
C THR A 456 1.42 -16.89 -44.93
N GLY A 457 0.96 -17.93 -45.63
CA GLY A 457 1.84 -18.95 -46.21
C GLY A 457 2.68 -19.74 -45.19
N ILE A 458 2.12 -20.03 -44.01
CA ILE A 458 2.84 -20.83 -43.00
C ILE A 458 3.08 -22.24 -43.54
N SER A 459 4.34 -22.65 -43.62
CA SER A 459 4.73 -23.97 -44.11
C SER A 459 5.92 -24.54 -43.33
N LEU A 460 6.01 -25.87 -43.22
CA LEU A 460 7.15 -26.56 -42.60
C LEU A 460 7.88 -27.37 -43.67
N THR A 461 9.17 -27.11 -43.87
CA THR A 461 10.07 -27.91 -44.73
C THR A 461 11.24 -28.43 -43.90
N GLY A 462 11.37 -29.75 -43.79
CA GLY A 462 12.28 -30.36 -42.82
C GLY A 462 11.90 -29.95 -41.40
N ASN A 463 12.80 -29.27 -40.69
CA ASN A 463 12.55 -28.67 -39.37
C ASN A 463 12.46 -27.13 -39.41
N VAL A 464 12.36 -26.51 -40.59
CA VAL A 464 12.29 -25.06 -40.73
C VAL A 464 10.87 -24.65 -41.07
N LEU A 465 10.23 -23.96 -40.13
CA LEU A 465 8.94 -23.30 -40.34
C LEU A 465 9.17 -21.96 -41.04
N THR A 466 8.40 -21.63 -42.06
CA THR A 466 8.49 -20.36 -42.80
C THR A 466 7.11 -19.75 -42.98
N TRP A 467 7.06 -18.42 -43.15
CA TRP A 467 5.83 -17.66 -43.44
C TRP A 467 6.16 -16.40 -44.24
N THR A 468 5.13 -15.71 -44.70
CA THR A 468 5.24 -14.43 -45.42
C THR A 468 4.62 -13.31 -44.59
N ASN A 469 5.34 -12.21 -44.47
CA ASN A 469 4.92 -10.95 -43.87
C ASN A 469 5.87 -9.84 -44.36
N SER A 470 5.33 -8.67 -44.70
CA SER A 470 6.10 -7.54 -45.26
C SER A 470 6.75 -6.63 -44.21
N GLU A 471 6.42 -6.81 -42.93
CA GLU A 471 6.91 -5.99 -41.84
C GLU A 471 8.38 -6.30 -41.54
N THR A 472 9.24 -5.29 -41.62
CA THR A 472 10.69 -5.45 -41.46
C THR A 472 11.19 -5.17 -40.04
N ASN A 473 10.35 -4.56 -39.20
CA ASN A 473 10.70 -4.16 -37.83
C ASN A 473 9.76 -4.80 -36.80
N VAL A 474 9.53 -6.10 -36.93
CA VAL A 474 8.76 -6.92 -36.00
C VAL A 474 9.49 -8.22 -35.71
N ARG A 475 9.00 -8.94 -34.71
CA ARG A 475 9.37 -10.30 -34.35
C ARG A 475 8.13 -11.18 -34.52
N TYR A 476 8.29 -12.47 -34.33
CA TYR A 476 7.20 -13.44 -34.48
C TYR A 476 7.19 -14.42 -33.33
N ILE A 477 6.01 -14.69 -32.79
CA ILE A 477 5.80 -15.75 -31.81
C ILE A 477 5.36 -17.00 -32.55
N VAL A 478 6.02 -18.12 -32.26
CA VAL A 478 5.68 -19.42 -32.82
C VAL A 478 5.04 -20.30 -31.75
N TYR A 479 3.86 -20.83 -32.08
CA TYR A 479 3.13 -21.81 -31.28
C TYR A 479 3.15 -23.17 -31.96
N ALA A 480 3.23 -24.24 -31.16
CA ALA A 480 3.11 -25.62 -31.62
C ALA A 480 2.00 -26.31 -30.82
N ILE A 481 0.79 -26.33 -31.38
CA ILE A 481 -0.43 -26.76 -30.68
C ILE A 481 -0.69 -28.23 -31.02
N PRO A 482 -0.98 -29.12 -30.06
CA PRO A 482 -1.37 -30.49 -30.38
C PRO A 482 -2.55 -30.52 -31.35
N ASN A 483 -2.49 -31.42 -32.34
CA ASN A 483 -3.49 -31.48 -33.43
C ASN A 483 -4.93 -31.65 -32.91
N ASP A 484 -5.13 -32.36 -31.79
CA ASP A 484 -6.44 -32.56 -31.16
C ASP A 484 -6.94 -31.34 -30.36
N LYS A 485 -6.07 -30.34 -30.13
CA LYS A 485 -6.37 -29.12 -29.36
C LYS A 485 -6.50 -27.87 -30.22
N VAL A 486 -6.10 -27.90 -31.49
CA VAL A 486 -5.98 -26.70 -32.35
C VAL A 486 -7.27 -25.87 -32.46
N ASN A 487 -8.44 -26.52 -32.39
CA ASN A 487 -9.74 -25.86 -32.50
C ASN A 487 -10.38 -25.51 -31.15
N LEU A 488 -9.68 -25.72 -30.02
CA LEU A 488 -10.12 -25.31 -28.70
C LEU A 488 -9.72 -23.85 -28.42
N SER A 489 -10.53 -23.15 -27.62
CA SER A 489 -10.22 -21.80 -27.13
C SER A 489 -9.16 -21.83 -26.03
N GLY A 490 -8.37 -20.77 -25.92
CA GLY A 490 -7.39 -20.57 -24.84
C GLY A 490 -5.98 -21.06 -25.17
N ASN A 491 -5.77 -21.54 -26.41
CA ASN A 491 -4.47 -21.98 -26.90
C ASN A 491 -3.44 -20.84 -26.93
N PHE A 492 -3.90 -19.59 -27.04
CA PHE A 492 -3.06 -18.42 -27.22
C PHE A 492 -3.10 -17.47 -26.03
N SER A 493 -4.04 -17.62 -25.10
CA SER A 493 -4.09 -16.81 -23.87
C SER A 493 -3.07 -17.24 -22.82
N THR A 494 -2.40 -18.38 -23.01
CA THR A 494 -1.36 -18.91 -22.13
C THR A 494 -0.05 -19.19 -22.87
N SER A 495 1.02 -19.53 -22.14
CA SER A 495 2.29 -19.96 -22.72
C SER A 495 2.41 -21.47 -22.95
N ALA A 496 1.33 -22.24 -22.77
CA ALA A 496 1.37 -23.71 -22.81
C ALA A 496 1.94 -24.27 -24.13
N TYR A 497 1.64 -23.60 -25.26
CA TYR A 497 2.09 -24.00 -26.59
C TYR A 497 3.11 -23.04 -27.21
N PHE A 498 3.59 -22.06 -26.44
CA PHE A 498 4.61 -21.12 -26.88
C PHE A 498 5.95 -21.84 -27.05
N THR A 499 6.49 -21.82 -28.27
CA THR A 499 7.72 -22.55 -28.62
C THR A 499 8.93 -21.63 -28.66
N GLY A 500 8.80 -20.43 -29.22
CA GLY A 500 9.89 -19.46 -29.31
C GLY A 500 9.54 -18.20 -30.07
N ILE A 501 10.48 -17.26 -30.07
CA ILE A 501 10.43 -16.01 -30.82
C ILE A 501 11.39 -16.13 -32.00
N SER A 502 10.97 -15.63 -33.17
CA SER A 502 11.85 -15.41 -34.31
C SER A 502 11.97 -13.93 -34.65
N TYR A 503 13.17 -13.53 -35.07
CA TYR A 503 13.49 -12.20 -35.60
C TYR A 503 13.51 -12.19 -37.15
N GLN A 504 13.10 -13.30 -37.76
CA GLN A 504 13.07 -13.51 -39.21
C GLN A 504 11.76 -14.22 -39.58
N ASN A 505 11.42 -14.27 -40.86
CA ASN A 505 10.22 -14.97 -41.35
C ASN A 505 10.37 -16.51 -41.39
N SER A 506 11.19 -17.05 -40.49
CA SER A 506 11.48 -18.47 -40.36
C SER A 506 11.80 -18.85 -38.93
N PHE A 507 11.55 -20.09 -38.53
CA PHE A 507 11.89 -20.60 -37.21
C PHE A 507 12.30 -22.07 -37.28
N THR A 508 13.42 -22.40 -36.65
CA THR A 508 13.87 -23.79 -36.53
C THR A 508 13.08 -24.48 -35.41
N VAL A 509 12.21 -25.40 -35.80
CA VAL A 509 11.38 -26.18 -34.88
C VAL A 509 12.27 -27.14 -34.05
N PRO A 510 12.13 -27.16 -32.71
CA PRO A 510 12.84 -28.09 -31.85
C PRO A 510 12.57 -29.56 -32.21
N ALA A 511 13.56 -30.43 -31.96
CA ALA A 511 13.40 -31.86 -32.14
C ALA A 511 12.20 -32.41 -31.34
N GLY A 512 11.47 -33.37 -31.93
CA GLY A 512 10.30 -33.99 -31.31
C GLY A 512 8.97 -33.26 -31.54
N ILE A 513 8.97 -32.10 -32.22
CA ILE A 513 7.77 -31.40 -32.66
C ILE A 513 7.66 -31.51 -34.19
N SER A 514 6.51 -31.92 -34.71
CA SER A 514 6.27 -32.05 -36.15
C SER A 514 4.81 -31.85 -36.51
N THR A 515 4.50 -31.79 -37.81
CA THR A 515 3.12 -31.66 -38.31
C THR A 515 2.24 -32.89 -38.02
N THR A 516 2.83 -34.06 -37.74
CA THR A 516 2.04 -35.25 -37.38
C THR A 516 1.45 -35.15 -35.98
N THR A 517 2.11 -34.42 -35.08
CA THR A 517 1.71 -34.26 -33.68
C THR A 517 1.09 -32.89 -33.40
N ASN A 518 1.52 -31.85 -34.12
CA ASN A 518 1.18 -30.47 -33.84
C ASN A 518 0.78 -29.68 -35.09
N THR A 519 -0.10 -28.71 -34.91
CA THR A 519 -0.36 -27.64 -35.87
C THR A 519 0.32 -26.38 -35.38
N PHE A 520 1.02 -25.68 -36.29
CA PHE A 520 1.72 -24.46 -35.96
C PHE A 520 0.82 -23.24 -36.08
N ALA A 521 1.11 -22.21 -35.29
CA ALA A 521 0.54 -20.89 -35.49
C ALA A 521 1.61 -19.82 -35.27
N VAL A 522 1.48 -18.71 -35.97
CA VAL A 522 2.44 -17.61 -35.93
C VAL A 522 1.72 -16.29 -35.70
N ALA A 523 2.16 -15.54 -34.69
CA ALA A 523 1.67 -14.21 -34.37
C ALA A 523 2.77 -13.18 -34.60
N VAL A 524 2.41 -11.99 -35.11
CA VAL A 524 3.31 -10.84 -35.11
C VAL A 524 3.52 -10.38 -33.67
N LEU A 525 4.76 -10.04 -33.33
CA LEU A 525 5.19 -9.48 -32.06
C LEU A 525 5.96 -8.20 -32.34
N ASP A 526 5.40 -7.05 -31.96
CA ASP A 526 6.09 -5.78 -32.20
C ASP A 526 7.32 -5.61 -31.29
N ARG A 527 8.10 -4.57 -31.58
CA ARG A 527 9.30 -4.24 -30.80
C ARG A 527 8.99 -3.77 -29.37
N TYR A 528 7.77 -3.34 -29.08
CA TYR A 528 7.31 -3.03 -27.72
C TYR A 528 6.89 -4.28 -26.94
N GLY A 529 6.76 -5.43 -27.61
CA GLY A 529 6.36 -6.70 -27.02
C GLY A 529 4.85 -6.98 -27.10
N ASN A 530 4.07 -6.17 -27.81
CA ASN A 530 2.65 -6.45 -28.03
C ASN A 530 2.52 -7.59 -29.05
N GLU A 531 1.71 -8.57 -28.69
CA GLU A 531 1.32 -9.67 -29.58
C GLU A 531 0.10 -9.27 -30.39
N TYR A 532 0.01 -9.73 -31.63
CA TYR A 532 -1.12 -9.55 -32.55
C TYR A 532 -1.76 -10.92 -32.84
N PRO A 533 -2.95 -10.97 -33.46
CA PRO A 533 -3.64 -12.24 -33.66
C PRO A 533 -2.78 -13.30 -34.37
N PRO A 534 -2.78 -14.55 -33.86
CA PRO A 534 -2.03 -15.63 -34.49
C PRO A 534 -2.76 -16.15 -35.74
N GLN A 535 -2.01 -16.42 -36.80
CA GLN A 535 -2.49 -17.21 -37.94
C GLN A 535 -2.14 -18.68 -37.70
N VAL A 536 -3.15 -19.57 -37.76
CA VAL A 536 -2.98 -21.02 -37.66
C VAL A 536 -2.66 -21.58 -39.04
N MET A 537 -1.67 -22.47 -39.11
CA MET A 537 -1.23 -23.15 -40.32
C MET A 537 -2.40 -23.91 -40.96
N GLY A 538 -2.62 -23.68 -42.26
CA GLY A 538 -3.68 -24.35 -43.03
C GLY A 538 -5.10 -23.80 -42.82
N GLN A 539 -5.30 -22.83 -41.91
CA GLN A 539 -6.61 -22.20 -41.71
C GLN A 539 -6.72 -20.90 -42.52
N SER A 540 -7.93 -20.56 -42.96
CA SER A 540 -8.19 -19.30 -43.67
C SER A 540 -8.54 -18.17 -42.69
N PRO A 541 -8.22 -16.91 -43.01
CA PRO A 541 -8.66 -15.78 -42.21
C PRO A 541 -10.18 -15.72 -42.07
N GLY A 542 -10.66 -15.47 -40.85
CA GLY A 542 -12.07 -15.29 -40.52
C GLY A 542 -12.47 -13.83 -40.32
N SER A 543 -13.73 -13.62 -39.92
CA SER A 543 -14.27 -12.28 -39.61
C SER A 543 -13.87 -11.80 -38.22
N GLN A 544 -13.64 -10.49 -38.09
CA GLN A 544 -13.38 -9.84 -36.80
C GLN A 544 -14.58 -9.97 -35.85
N ILE A 545 -14.32 -10.02 -34.55
CA ILE A 545 -15.36 -10.00 -33.51
C ILE A 545 -15.25 -8.69 -32.75
N THR A 546 -16.20 -7.77 -32.93
CA THR A 546 -16.17 -6.48 -32.23
C THR A 546 -16.83 -6.57 -30.85
N PRO A 547 -16.11 -6.29 -29.75
CA PRO A 547 -16.72 -6.23 -28.42
C PRO A 547 -17.73 -5.08 -28.33
N ALA A 548 -18.94 -5.37 -27.83
CA ALA A 548 -19.91 -4.34 -27.51
C ALA A 548 -19.75 -3.88 -26.05
N LEU A 549 -19.52 -2.58 -25.82
CA LEU A 549 -19.32 -2.02 -24.49
C LEU A 549 -20.64 -1.93 -23.71
N ILE A 550 -20.61 -2.24 -22.42
CA ILE A 550 -21.78 -2.25 -21.52
C ILE A 550 -21.68 -1.10 -20.52
N SER A 551 -20.62 -1.07 -19.70
CA SER A 551 -20.43 -0.10 -18.62
C SER A 551 -18.96 0.36 -18.57
N PRO A 552 -18.67 1.64 -18.24
CA PRO A 552 -19.64 2.72 -18.08
C PRO A 552 -20.32 3.11 -19.41
N SER A 553 -21.45 3.80 -19.31
CA SER A 553 -22.14 4.37 -20.48
C SER A 553 -21.31 5.50 -21.09
N ASP A 554 -21.53 5.78 -22.37
CA ASP A 554 -20.82 6.87 -23.04
C ASP A 554 -21.19 8.24 -22.44
N ASN A 555 -20.21 9.15 -22.33
CA ASN A 555 -20.34 10.49 -21.75
C ASN A 555 -20.90 10.51 -20.31
N SER A 556 -20.68 9.45 -19.53
CA SER A 556 -21.20 9.35 -18.17
C SER A 556 -20.29 9.99 -17.12
N LEU A 557 -20.89 10.57 -16.08
CA LEU A 557 -20.21 10.90 -14.83
C LEU A 557 -20.14 9.65 -13.96
N VAL A 558 -18.95 9.30 -13.47
CA VAL A 558 -18.74 8.04 -12.74
C VAL A 558 -17.98 8.25 -11.44
N TYR A 559 -18.43 7.55 -10.39
CA TYR A 559 -17.81 7.54 -9.07
C TYR A 559 -17.05 6.23 -8.86
N PRO A 560 -15.73 6.26 -8.61
CA PRO A 560 -14.95 5.05 -8.39
C PRO A 560 -15.30 4.36 -7.06
N PRO A 561 -15.14 3.02 -6.97
CA PRO A 561 -14.68 2.13 -8.03
C PRO A 561 -15.79 1.83 -9.07
N ILE A 562 -15.41 1.75 -10.34
CA ILE A 562 -16.28 1.31 -11.44
C ILE A 562 -15.76 0.04 -12.08
N ASP A 563 -16.67 -0.78 -12.60
CA ASP A 563 -16.33 -1.90 -13.46
C ASP A 563 -16.55 -1.54 -14.92
N PHE A 564 -15.48 -1.62 -15.71
CA PHE A 564 -15.56 -1.66 -17.16
C PHE A 564 -16.08 -3.02 -17.59
N LYS A 565 -17.14 -3.07 -18.40
CA LYS A 565 -17.80 -4.32 -18.84
C LYS A 565 -18.12 -4.29 -20.32
N TRP A 566 -17.99 -5.44 -20.99
CA TRP A 566 -18.35 -5.63 -22.40
C TRP A 566 -18.89 -7.04 -22.64
N ASN A 567 -19.51 -7.25 -23.80
CA ASN A 567 -19.92 -8.58 -24.24
C ASN A 567 -18.69 -9.44 -24.59
N ALA A 568 -18.66 -10.67 -24.10
CA ALA A 568 -17.65 -11.66 -24.50
C ALA A 568 -18.24 -12.68 -25.47
N ASP A 569 -17.45 -13.01 -26.50
CA ASP A 569 -17.65 -14.17 -27.35
C ASP A 569 -16.71 -15.29 -26.87
N PRO A 570 -17.21 -16.53 -26.66
CA PRO A 570 -16.41 -17.63 -26.10
C PRO A 570 -15.27 -18.09 -27.02
N THR A 571 -15.25 -17.67 -28.29
CA THR A 571 -14.18 -17.97 -29.25
C THR A 571 -13.05 -16.93 -29.25
N VAL A 572 -13.18 -15.85 -28.49
CA VAL A 572 -12.12 -14.86 -28.27
C VAL A 572 -11.12 -15.41 -27.25
N GLU A 573 -9.84 -15.34 -27.57
CA GLU A 573 -8.75 -15.85 -26.71
C GLU A 573 -8.52 -14.94 -25.51
N TYR A 574 -8.44 -13.64 -25.75
CA TYR A 574 -8.31 -12.61 -24.74
C TYR A 574 -8.69 -11.24 -25.33
N PHE A 575 -8.81 -10.24 -24.46
CA PHE A 575 -9.09 -8.86 -24.81
C PHE A 575 -7.91 -7.97 -24.44
N THR A 576 -7.68 -6.91 -25.19
CA THR A 576 -6.84 -5.79 -24.77
C THR A 576 -7.76 -4.65 -24.34
N PHE A 577 -7.79 -4.36 -23.04
CA PHE A 577 -8.49 -3.22 -22.46
C PHE A 577 -7.58 -1.99 -22.49
N GLU A 578 -8.09 -0.84 -22.96
CA GLU A 578 -7.32 0.41 -23.07
C GLU A 578 -8.10 1.59 -22.48
N VAL A 579 -7.39 2.46 -21.77
CA VAL A 579 -7.87 3.78 -21.30
C VAL A 579 -6.86 4.84 -21.72
N ALA A 580 -7.36 5.96 -22.25
CA ALA A 580 -6.59 7.07 -22.76
C ALA A 580 -7.13 8.43 -22.29
N GLU A 581 -6.27 9.46 -22.36
CA GLU A 581 -6.65 10.86 -22.12
C GLU A 581 -7.24 11.54 -23.36
N ASP A 582 -7.23 10.87 -24.52
CA ASP A 582 -7.71 11.41 -25.79
C ASP A 582 -8.50 10.37 -26.61
N LEU A 583 -9.44 10.87 -27.40
CA LEU A 583 -10.33 10.06 -28.25
C LEU A 583 -9.58 9.18 -29.26
N ASN A 584 -8.40 9.61 -29.71
CA ASN A 584 -7.62 8.93 -30.72
C ASN A 584 -6.65 7.88 -30.14
N PHE A 585 -6.63 7.71 -28.81
CA PHE A 585 -5.70 6.81 -28.10
C PHE A 585 -4.23 7.10 -28.42
N THR A 586 -3.88 8.38 -28.62
CA THR A 586 -2.49 8.82 -28.77
C THR A 586 -1.77 8.93 -27.42
N LYS A 587 -2.54 9.03 -26.32
CA LYS A 587 -2.11 9.12 -24.92
C LYS A 587 -2.78 8.03 -24.08
N ILE A 588 -2.42 6.79 -24.34
CA ILE A 588 -2.85 5.64 -23.54
C ILE A 588 -2.21 5.74 -22.15
N ILE A 589 -3.04 5.78 -21.11
CA ILE A 589 -2.60 5.81 -19.70
C ILE A 589 -2.72 4.46 -19.02
N TYR A 590 -3.55 3.57 -19.57
CA TYR A 590 -3.68 2.21 -19.08
C TYR A 590 -3.96 1.25 -20.23
N ARG A 591 -3.28 0.11 -20.22
CA ARG A 591 -3.57 -0.97 -21.17
C ARG A 591 -3.20 -2.32 -20.57
N ARG A 592 -4.11 -3.29 -20.73
CA ARG A 592 -3.90 -4.65 -20.21
C ARG A 592 -4.55 -5.70 -21.10
N ASP A 593 -3.82 -6.78 -21.34
CA ASP A 593 -4.39 -8.01 -21.91
C ASP A 593 -5.08 -8.81 -20.78
N ILE A 594 -6.33 -9.18 -20.95
CA ILE A 594 -7.13 -9.93 -19.97
C ILE A 594 -8.04 -10.97 -20.64
N THR A 595 -8.34 -12.05 -19.95
CA THR A 595 -9.24 -13.12 -20.45
C THR A 595 -10.69 -12.93 -20.00
N THR A 596 -10.94 -12.01 -19.08
CA THR A 596 -12.28 -11.66 -18.58
C THR A 596 -12.91 -10.59 -19.44
N ASN A 597 -14.23 -10.43 -19.32
CA ASN A 597 -15.00 -9.38 -19.99
C ASN A 597 -15.34 -8.20 -19.05
N THR A 598 -14.60 -8.11 -17.95
CA THR A 598 -14.75 -7.07 -16.93
C THR A 598 -13.38 -6.65 -16.42
N PHE A 599 -13.24 -5.37 -16.08
CA PHE A 599 -12.03 -4.81 -15.50
C PHE A 599 -12.36 -3.72 -14.45
N PRO A 600 -11.88 -3.82 -13.20
CA PRO A 600 -12.19 -2.84 -12.17
C PRO A 600 -11.25 -1.63 -12.23
N SER A 601 -11.79 -0.42 -12.08
CA SER A 601 -11.01 0.83 -12.11
C SER A 601 -10.07 0.98 -10.91
N SER A 602 -10.26 0.21 -9.84
CA SER A 602 -9.36 0.17 -8.68
C SER A 602 -7.94 -0.29 -9.03
N ASN A 603 -7.76 -0.95 -10.17
CA ASN A 603 -6.45 -1.33 -10.70
C ASN A 603 -5.81 -0.22 -11.57
N ILE A 604 -6.45 0.94 -11.74
CA ILE A 604 -5.97 2.06 -12.57
C ILE A 604 -5.69 3.28 -11.69
N ASN A 605 -4.42 3.47 -11.33
CA ASN A 605 -4.02 4.54 -10.40
C ASN A 605 -3.77 5.91 -11.06
N TYR A 606 -3.93 6.02 -12.38
CA TYR A 606 -3.70 7.27 -13.14
C TYR A 606 -4.94 8.16 -13.23
N LEU A 607 -6.11 7.63 -12.87
CA LEU A 607 -7.36 8.36 -12.98
C LEU A 607 -7.39 9.46 -11.92
N LYS A 608 -7.54 10.69 -12.38
CA LYS A 608 -7.63 11.90 -11.56
C LYS A 608 -9.07 12.34 -11.44
N ASP A 609 -9.40 12.94 -10.30
CA ASP A 609 -10.70 13.57 -10.10
C ASP A 609 -10.95 14.66 -11.16
N ASN A 610 -12.19 14.75 -11.63
CA ASN A 610 -12.65 15.58 -12.75
C ASN A 610 -11.92 15.32 -14.09
N GLY A 611 -11.19 14.21 -14.21
CA GLY A 611 -10.55 13.80 -15.45
C GLY A 611 -11.56 13.22 -16.44
N VAL A 612 -11.45 13.61 -17.71
CA VAL A 612 -12.19 13.02 -18.83
C VAL A 612 -11.30 11.98 -19.49
N TYR A 613 -11.82 10.76 -19.62
CA TYR A 613 -11.08 9.63 -20.16
C TYR A 613 -11.88 8.91 -21.23
N TYR A 614 -11.15 8.27 -22.13
CA TYR A 614 -11.70 7.47 -23.23
C TYR A 614 -11.26 6.03 -23.05
N TRP A 615 -12.15 5.08 -23.30
CA TRP A 615 -11.85 3.66 -23.16
C TRP A 615 -12.43 2.85 -24.32
N ARG A 616 -11.74 1.75 -24.63
CA ARG A 616 -12.13 0.78 -25.65
C ARG A 616 -11.59 -0.60 -25.32
N VAL A 617 -12.11 -1.59 -26.01
CA VAL A 617 -11.68 -2.99 -25.89
C VAL A 617 -11.39 -3.56 -27.27
N LYS A 618 -10.25 -4.24 -27.40
CA LYS A 618 -9.90 -5.02 -28.59
C LYS A 618 -10.06 -6.50 -28.30
N SER A 619 -10.71 -7.26 -29.17
CA SER A 619 -10.73 -8.72 -29.09
C SER A 619 -9.53 -9.31 -29.82
N ARG A 620 -8.95 -10.37 -29.24
CA ARG A 620 -7.91 -11.19 -29.87
C ARG A 620 -8.46 -12.57 -30.14
N LYS A 621 -8.57 -12.94 -31.42
CA LYS A 621 -8.97 -14.29 -31.84
C LYS A 621 -8.05 -14.78 -32.96
N ALA A 622 -7.69 -16.06 -32.89
CA ALA A 622 -6.87 -16.68 -33.91
C ALA A 622 -7.52 -16.62 -35.30
N ASN A 623 -6.69 -16.44 -36.32
CA ASN A 623 -7.08 -16.31 -37.73
C ASN A 623 -7.96 -15.10 -38.06
N THR A 624 -8.11 -14.15 -37.16
CA THR A 624 -8.92 -12.95 -37.41
C THR A 624 -8.09 -11.71 -37.08
N LEU A 625 -8.32 -10.60 -37.76
CA LEU A 625 -7.75 -9.33 -37.31
C LEU A 625 -8.36 -8.94 -35.95
N ASP A 626 -7.70 -8.05 -35.21
CA ASP A 626 -8.25 -7.51 -33.95
C ASP A 626 -9.62 -6.87 -34.23
N GLY A 627 -10.65 -7.22 -33.45
CA GLY A 627 -11.92 -6.48 -33.46
C GLY A 627 -11.89 -5.37 -32.42
N VAL A 628 -12.10 -4.11 -32.84
CA VAL A 628 -12.01 -2.94 -31.96
C VAL A 628 -13.41 -2.44 -31.65
N SER A 629 -13.76 -2.31 -30.37
CA SER A 629 -15.04 -1.73 -29.95
C SER A 629 -15.17 -0.26 -30.39
N ASP A 630 -16.39 0.27 -30.31
CA ASP A 630 -16.58 1.72 -30.25
C ASP A 630 -15.77 2.31 -29.07
N VAL A 631 -15.48 3.60 -29.17
CA VAL A 631 -14.85 4.36 -28.07
C VAL A 631 -15.95 4.98 -27.22
N ARG A 632 -15.83 4.84 -25.90
CA ARG A 632 -16.69 5.56 -24.94
C ARG A 632 -15.88 6.50 -24.08
N SER A 633 -16.49 7.62 -23.69
CA SER A 633 -15.92 8.56 -22.74
C SER A 633 -16.60 8.44 -21.37
N PHE A 634 -15.88 8.83 -20.32
CA PHE A 634 -16.44 9.04 -18.98
C PHE A 634 -15.69 10.18 -18.28
N THR A 635 -16.37 10.85 -17.36
CA THR A 635 -15.77 11.84 -16.45
C THR A 635 -15.70 11.23 -15.05
N LEU A 636 -14.49 11.11 -14.51
CA LEU A 636 -14.32 10.63 -13.13
C LEU A 636 -14.67 11.75 -12.15
N HIS A 637 -15.43 11.42 -11.11
CA HIS A 637 -15.65 12.33 -9.99
C HIS A 637 -15.52 11.58 -8.67
N LYS A 638 -14.64 12.06 -7.80
CA LYS A 638 -14.42 11.49 -6.47
C LYS A 638 -15.53 11.96 -5.55
N PHE A 639 -16.28 11.01 -5.00
CA PHE A 639 -17.33 11.29 -4.02
C PHE A 639 -16.77 12.08 -2.83
N ALA A 640 -17.31 13.28 -2.60
CA ALA A 640 -16.77 14.26 -1.68
C ALA A 640 -17.86 14.97 -0.85
N VAL A 641 -17.43 15.48 0.32
CA VAL A 641 -18.21 16.45 1.10
C VAL A 641 -17.94 17.84 0.52
N ILE A 642 -19.01 18.56 0.18
CA ILE A 642 -18.99 19.89 -0.42
C ILE A 642 -18.92 20.98 0.67
N SER A 643 -19.69 20.81 1.75
CA SER A 643 -19.76 21.77 2.85
C SER A 643 -19.92 21.05 4.19
N PRO A 644 -19.24 21.51 5.26
CA PRO A 644 -18.21 22.55 5.27
C PRO A 644 -16.96 22.14 4.48
N THR A 645 -16.17 23.10 3.99
CA THR A 645 -14.89 22.79 3.34
C THR A 645 -13.85 22.31 4.35
N ASN A 646 -12.89 21.48 3.93
CA ASN A 646 -11.88 20.94 4.85
C ASN A 646 -11.06 22.05 5.54
N GLY A 647 -11.01 22.02 6.87
CA GLY A 647 -10.32 22.99 7.71
C GLY A 647 -11.13 24.27 8.00
N SER A 648 -12.41 24.33 7.62
CA SER A 648 -13.26 25.51 7.91
C SER A 648 -13.34 25.78 9.41
N THR A 649 -13.27 27.05 9.81
CA THR A 649 -13.41 27.47 11.21
C THR A 649 -14.66 28.33 11.38
N GLY A 650 -15.14 28.51 12.62
CA GLY A 650 -16.32 29.34 12.89
C GLY A 650 -17.65 28.69 12.49
N VAL A 651 -17.67 27.37 12.28
CA VAL A 651 -18.87 26.64 11.85
C VAL A 651 -19.91 26.60 12.97
N SER A 652 -21.21 26.72 12.66
CA SER A 652 -22.29 26.62 13.67
C SER A 652 -22.28 25.28 14.41
N LEU A 653 -23.04 25.18 15.50
CA LEU A 653 -23.25 23.90 16.20
C LEU A 653 -24.28 22.99 15.51
N THR A 654 -25.05 23.53 14.56
CA THR A 654 -26.02 22.80 13.72
C THR A 654 -25.73 23.00 12.23
N PRO A 655 -24.50 22.70 11.76
CA PRO A 655 -24.15 22.96 10.38
C PRO A 655 -24.95 22.05 9.44
N THR A 656 -25.27 22.56 8.27
CA THR A 656 -25.71 21.72 7.16
C THR A 656 -24.47 21.10 6.52
N ILE A 657 -24.36 19.78 6.60
CA ILE A 657 -23.37 19.03 5.84
C ILE A 657 -23.98 18.71 4.47
N SER A 658 -23.28 19.03 3.39
CA SER A 658 -23.69 18.68 2.02
C SER A 658 -22.57 17.95 1.30
N TRP A 659 -22.92 17.04 0.41
CA TRP A 659 -22.00 16.18 -0.35
C TRP A 659 -22.52 15.98 -1.77
N ASP A 660 -21.77 15.27 -2.61
CA ASP A 660 -22.17 15.06 -4.00
C ASP A 660 -23.47 14.26 -4.11
N ASN A 661 -24.33 14.66 -5.04
CA ASN A 661 -25.54 13.90 -5.36
C ASN A 661 -25.24 12.84 -6.43
N VAL A 662 -24.92 11.63 -5.98
CA VAL A 662 -24.63 10.46 -6.83
C VAL A 662 -25.82 10.09 -7.74
N SER A 663 -27.01 9.91 -7.17
CA SER A 663 -28.23 9.60 -7.94
C SER A 663 -29.48 9.76 -7.07
N ALA A 664 -30.66 9.74 -7.69
CA ALA A 664 -31.94 9.80 -6.98
C ALA A 664 -32.27 8.54 -6.15
N THR A 665 -31.57 7.42 -6.35
CA THR A 665 -31.77 6.15 -5.62
C THR A 665 -30.70 5.89 -4.57
N ALA A 666 -29.67 6.74 -4.49
CA ALA A 666 -28.57 6.59 -3.58
C ALA A 666 -29.01 6.77 -2.12
N THR A 667 -28.39 5.98 -1.24
CA THR A 667 -28.54 6.09 0.21
C THR A 667 -27.20 6.50 0.82
N TYR A 668 -27.21 7.50 1.69
CA TYR A 668 -26.01 8.09 2.28
C TYR A 668 -25.96 7.86 3.79
N THR A 669 -24.85 7.38 4.32
CA THR A 669 -24.58 7.36 5.77
C THR A 669 -23.58 8.45 6.12
N LEU A 670 -24.06 9.52 6.74
CA LEU A 670 -23.24 10.58 7.30
C LEU A 670 -22.64 10.10 8.63
N GLU A 671 -21.32 10.20 8.79
CA GLU A 671 -20.62 9.89 10.02
C GLU A 671 -19.80 11.11 10.48
N LEU A 672 -19.83 11.36 11.79
CA LEU A 672 -19.08 12.42 12.44
C LEU A 672 -18.20 11.82 13.55
N SER A 673 -16.99 12.34 13.71
CA SER A 673 -16.03 11.92 14.74
C SER A 673 -15.22 13.09 15.27
N THR A 674 -14.61 12.92 16.44
CA THR A 674 -13.55 13.79 16.97
C THR A 674 -12.16 13.35 16.50
N THR A 675 -12.04 12.20 15.83
CA THR A 675 -10.77 11.69 15.31
C THR A 675 -10.84 11.50 13.78
N GLN A 676 -9.75 11.84 13.10
CA GLN A 676 -9.68 11.74 11.63
C GLN A 676 -9.86 10.29 11.12
N LEU A 677 -9.47 9.31 11.93
CA LEU A 677 -9.56 7.89 11.58
C LEU A 677 -10.94 7.28 11.90
N PHE A 678 -11.86 8.05 12.48
CA PHE A 678 -13.19 7.58 12.88
C PHE A 678 -13.12 6.35 13.79
N THR A 679 -12.13 6.32 14.70
CA THR A 679 -11.99 5.25 15.72
C THR A 679 -13.17 5.22 16.68
N THR A 680 -13.84 6.36 16.85
CA THR A 680 -15.08 6.51 17.62
C THR A 680 -16.04 7.37 16.81
N ILE A 681 -17.26 6.87 16.57
CA ILE A 681 -18.29 7.62 15.87
C ILE A 681 -19.09 8.42 16.90
N LEU A 682 -19.09 9.75 16.77
CA LEU A 682 -19.84 10.65 17.63
C LEU A 682 -21.31 10.73 17.20
N TYR A 683 -21.56 10.78 15.89
CA TYR A 683 -22.89 10.84 15.32
C TYR A 683 -22.93 10.09 13.99
N SER A 684 -24.03 9.40 13.71
CA SER A 684 -24.28 8.72 12.44
C SER A 684 -25.74 8.81 12.07
N SER A 685 -26.03 9.08 10.79
CA SER A 685 -27.40 9.09 10.28
C SER A 685 -27.45 8.67 8.81
N THR A 686 -28.54 8.02 8.42
CA THR A 686 -28.79 7.63 7.02
C THR A 686 -29.76 8.61 6.38
N GLN A 687 -29.44 9.03 5.16
CA GLN A 687 -30.13 10.07 4.40
C GLN A 687 -30.41 9.58 2.98
N SER A 688 -31.54 9.99 2.41
CA SER A 688 -31.85 9.80 0.98
C SER A 688 -31.52 11.04 0.12
N THR A 689 -31.11 12.14 0.76
CA THR A 689 -30.73 13.40 0.10
C THR A 689 -29.25 13.70 0.31
N ALA A 690 -28.67 14.50 -0.58
CA ALA A 690 -27.25 14.86 -0.57
C ALA A 690 -26.85 15.92 0.47
N SER A 691 -27.65 16.06 1.52
CA SER A 691 -27.40 16.99 2.63
C SER A 691 -28.15 16.58 3.89
N ALA A 692 -27.59 16.91 5.04
CA ALA A 692 -28.26 16.79 6.34
C ALA A 692 -27.78 17.87 7.32
N VAL A 693 -28.70 18.32 8.16
CA VAL A 693 -28.40 19.22 9.28
C VAL A 693 -27.94 18.39 10.48
N ILE A 694 -26.82 18.76 11.09
CA ILE A 694 -26.41 18.16 12.36
C ILE A 694 -27.38 18.63 13.46
N PRO A 695 -28.00 17.71 14.23
CA PRO A 695 -28.92 18.08 15.30
C PRO A 695 -28.25 18.92 16.39
N GLU A 696 -29.08 19.68 17.12
CA GLU A 696 -28.63 20.37 18.33
C GLU A 696 -28.03 19.39 19.35
N ASN A 697 -27.08 19.88 20.15
CA ASN A 697 -26.37 19.14 21.21
C ASN A 697 -25.48 17.97 20.73
N VAL A 698 -25.22 17.84 19.43
CA VAL A 698 -24.21 16.90 18.90
C VAL A 698 -22.81 17.51 18.91
N LEU A 699 -22.70 18.81 18.64
CA LEU A 699 -21.44 19.55 18.55
C LEU A 699 -21.24 20.47 19.74
N ASN A 700 -19.99 20.61 20.15
CA ASN A 700 -19.52 21.61 21.12
C ASN A 700 -18.76 22.72 20.40
N GLY A 701 -18.73 23.91 20.98
CA GLY A 701 -17.97 25.07 20.49
C GLY A 701 -16.46 24.86 20.59
N SER A 702 -15.70 25.65 19.84
CA SER A 702 -14.22 25.63 19.84
C SER A 702 -13.60 24.24 19.64
N THR A 703 -14.29 23.34 18.94
CA THR A 703 -13.89 21.93 18.82
C THR A 703 -13.78 21.54 17.35
N THR A 704 -12.69 20.84 17.01
CA THR A 704 -12.49 20.30 15.66
C THR A 704 -13.14 18.93 15.54
N TYR A 705 -14.02 18.79 14.55
CA TYR A 705 -14.68 17.55 14.18
C TYR A 705 -14.26 17.12 12.78
N TYR A 706 -14.42 15.83 12.52
CA TYR A 706 -14.20 15.20 11.22
C TYR A 706 -15.52 14.59 10.75
N VAL A 707 -15.88 14.86 9.50
CA VAL A 707 -17.09 14.33 8.86
C VAL A 707 -16.71 13.53 7.62
N ARG A 708 -17.40 12.41 7.40
CA ARG A 708 -17.33 11.64 6.16
C ARG A 708 -18.71 11.12 5.80
N VAL A 709 -18.94 10.85 4.53
CA VAL A 709 -20.19 10.28 4.04
C VAL A 709 -19.89 8.97 3.31
N LYS A 710 -20.63 7.93 3.64
CA LYS A 710 -20.65 6.67 2.88
C LYS A 710 -21.85 6.70 1.94
N VAL A 711 -21.71 6.20 0.72
CA VAL A 711 -22.83 6.08 -0.22
C VAL A 711 -22.99 4.64 -0.67
N THR A 712 -24.23 4.21 -0.78
CA THR A 712 -24.65 2.96 -1.40
C THR A 712 -25.67 3.27 -2.50
N ASP A 713 -25.38 2.89 -3.74
CA ASP A 713 -26.30 3.02 -4.88
C ASP A 713 -26.15 1.81 -5.81
N GLY A 714 -27.10 0.87 -5.74
CA GLY A 714 -26.97 -0.43 -6.40
C GLY A 714 -25.71 -1.17 -5.95
N ASN A 715 -24.75 -1.35 -6.87
CA ASN A 715 -23.45 -1.99 -6.60
C ASN A 715 -22.36 -1.00 -6.17
N LEU A 716 -22.59 0.31 -6.29
CA LEU A 716 -21.62 1.32 -5.86
C LEU A 716 -21.64 1.38 -4.33
N GLN A 717 -20.49 1.17 -3.71
CA GLN A 717 -20.25 1.42 -2.29
C GLN A 717 -18.93 2.17 -2.15
N THR A 718 -18.99 3.44 -1.75
CA THR A 718 -17.79 4.27 -1.59
C THR A 718 -17.94 5.24 -0.41
N THR A 719 -16.85 5.89 -0.03
CA THR A 719 -16.78 6.80 1.12
C THR A 719 -15.97 8.03 0.76
N THR A 720 -16.43 9.21 1.19
CA THR A 720 -15.68 10.45 1.00
C THR A 720 -14.36 10.43 1.78
N ASP A 721 -13.43 11.29 1.41
CA ASP A 721 -12.36 11.67 2.35
C ASP A 721 -12.97 12.28 3.61
N ALA A 722 -12.21 12.21 4.71
CA ALA A 722 -12.56 12.90 5.95
C ALA A 722 -12.33 14.41 5.79
N VAL A 723 -13.38 15.19 6.01
CA VAL A 723 -13.35 16.65 6.03
C VAL A 723 -13.35 17.12 7.48
N SER A 724 -12.38 17.95 7.84
CA SER A 724 -12.33 18.58 9.16
C SER A 724 -13.04 19.93 9.18
N PHE A 725 -13.63 20.30 10.31
CA PHE A 725 -14.08 21.67 10.57
C PHE A 725 -14.04 21.98 12.06
N THR A 726 -13.85 23.25 12.41
CA THR A 726 -13.84 23.75 13.79
C THR A 726 -15.06 24.62 14.02
N THR A 727 -15.83 24.27 15.05
CA THR A 727 -17.02 25.02 15.45
C THR A 727 -16.65 26.41 15.98
N MET A 728 -17.62 27.33 15.91
CA MET A 728 -17.51 28.67 16.45
C MET A 728 -17.14 28.67 17.93
N ILE A 729 -16.44 29.73 18.33
CA ILE A 729 -16.10 29.97 19.73
C ILE A 729 -17.36 30.45 20.43
N LEU A 730 -17.81 29.68 21.41
CA LEU A 730 -18.89 30.05 22.31
C LEU A 730 -18.34 30.13 23.74
N PRO A 731 -18.74 31.15 24.52
CA PRO A 731 -18.42 31.17 25.95
C PRO A 731 -18.99 29.92 26.62
N VAL A 732 -18.19 29.28 27.47
CA VAL A 732 -18.62 28.12 28.28
C VAL A 732 -19.27 28.68 29.54
N PRO A 733 -20.60 28.56 29.72
CA PRO A 733 -21.27 29.10 30.89
C PRO A 733 -20.93 28.29 32.15
N VAL A 734 -21.12 28.90 33.32
CA VAL A 734 -20.98 28.20 34.61
C VAL A 734 -22.11 27.16 34.73
N PRO A 735 -21.81 25.89 35.10
CA PRO A 735 -22.84 24.86 35.24
C PRO A 735 -23.91 25.20 36.28
N GLU A 736 -25.16 24.86 35.96
CA GLU A 736 -26.29 24.94 36.88
C GLU A 736 -26.74 23.52 37.28
N ILE A 737 -26.55 23.15 38.55
CA ILE A 737 -26.98 21.85 39.09
C ILE A 737 -28.52 21.81 39.09
N THR A 738 -29.09 20.78 38.46
CA THR A 738 -30.54 20.54 38.39
C THR A 738 -31.00 19.47 39.37
N LYS A 739 -30.09 18.59 39.79
CA LYS A 739 -30.31 17.55 40.80
C LYS A 739 -28.97 17.27 41.50
N PRO A 740 -28.89 17.14 42.82
CA PRO A 740 -29.95 17.38 43.80
C PRO A 740 -30.27 18.88 43.91
N VAL A 741 -31.40 19.19 44.55
CA VAL A 741 -31.73 20.56 44.97
C VAL A 741 -31.01 20.84 46.30
N ASN A 742 -30.65 22.10 46.55
CA ASN A 742 -29.95 22.48 47.77
C ASN A 742 -30.77 22.15 49.03
N GLY A 743 -30.20 21.33 49.90
CA GLY A 743 -30.83 20.82 51.12
C GLY A 743 -31.50 19.46 50.99
N ASP A 744 -31.41 18.79 49.84
CA ASP A 744 -32.04 17.48 49.61
C ASP A 744 -31.65 16.43 50.65
N PHE A 745 -32.60 15.54 50.94
CA PHE A 745 -32.45 14.41 51.86
C PHE A 745 -32.52 13.09 51.09
N LEU A 746 -31.48 12.26 51.19
CA LEU A 746 -31.41 10.97 50.49
C LEU A 746 -31.20 9.82 51.47
N THR A 747 -31.89 8.71 51.24
CA THR A 747 -31.94 7.54 52.13
C THR A 747 -31.16 6.34 51.61
N ASN A 748 -30.45 6.48 50.50
CA ASN A 748 -29.59 5.46 49.92
C ASN A 748 -28.11 5.84 50.18
N THR A 749 -27.15 5.08 49.63
CA THR A 749 -25.71 5.35 49.77
C THR A 749 -25.09 5.91 48.49
N SER A 750 -25.91 6.52 47.62
CA SER A 750 -25.46 7.09 46.36
C SER A 750 -26.09 8.46 46.09
N LEU A 751 -25.33 9.36 45.48
CA LEU A 751 -25.78 10.69 45.12
C LEU A 751 -25.66 10.88 43.61
N GLU A 752 -26.80 11.01 42.94
CA GLU A 752 -26.86 11.45 41.56
C GLU A 752 -26.83 12.97 41.49
N VAL A 753 -25.83 13.51 40.80
CA VAL A 753 -25.63 14.93 40.54
C VAL A 753 -25.80 15.17 39.05
N CYS A 754 -26.84 15.92 38.67
CA CYS A 754 -27.12 16.35 37.31
C CYS A 754 -27.08 17.88 37.18
N TRP A 755 -26.79 18.36 35.98
CA TRP A 755 -26.78 19.78 35.63
C TRP A 755 -27.48 20.04 34.29
N LYS A 756 -27.78 21.31 34.01
CA LYS A 756 -28.33 21.71 32.70
C LYS A 756 -27.33 21.36 31.60
N PRO A 757 -27.77 20.71 30.51
CA PRO A 757 -26.95 20.56 29.31
C PRO A 757 -26.49 21.93 28.80
N GLN A 758 -25.20 22.06 28.51
CA GLN A 758 -24.60 23.33 28.08
C GLN A 758 -23.31 23.08 27.30
N ASN A 759 -22.93 24.07 26.48
CA ASN A 759 -21.68 24.06 25.72
C ASN A 759 -20.47 23.91 26.67
N SER A 760 -19.64 22.90 26.46
CA SER A 760 -18.47 22.59 27.30
C SER A 760 -17.51 21.60 26.61
N ASN A 761 -16.28 21.47 27.10
CA ASN A 761 -15.35 20.39 26.74
C ASN A 761 -15.46 19.17 27.68
N GLY A 762 -16.35 19.22 28.67
CA GLY A 762 -16.57 18.18 29.67
C GLY A 762 -17.00 18.78 31.01
N PHE A 763 -17.20 17.95 32.02
CA PHE A 763 -17.56 18.46 33.33
C PHE A 763 -16.72 17.80 34.42
N ARG A 764 -16.42 18.56 35.46
CA ARG A 764 -15.80 18.07 36.68
C ARG A 764 -16.79 18.29 37.82
N ALA A 765 -17.35 17.22 38.34
CA ALA A 765 -18.16 17.23 39.54
C ALA A 765 -17.29 16.92 40.75
N GLU A 766 -17.41 17.72 41.79
CA GLU A 766 -16.72 17.54 43.06
C GLU A 766 -17.72 17.30 44.18
N LEU A 767 -17.40 16.35 45.05
CA LEU A 767 -18.14 16.01 46.25
C LEU A 767 -17.19 16.11 47.46
N SER A 768 -17.58 16.83 48.50
CA SER A 768 -16.80 16.94 49.73
C SER A 768 -17.68 16.92 50.98
N GLU A 769 -17.12 16.52 52.12
CA GLU A 769 -17.76 16.69 53.43
C GLU A 769 -17.56 18.13 53.98
N SER A 770 -16.84 18.99 53.26
CA SER A 770 -16.59 20.39 53.61
C SER A 770 -16.96 21.34 52.46
N ASN A 771 -17.58 22.47 52.79
CA ASN A 771 -17.92 23.51 51.81
C ASN A 771 -16.70 24.24 51.22
N THR A 772 -15.50 23.99 51.76
CA THR A 772 -14.22 24.53 51.25
C THR A 772 -13.53 23.62 50.24
N PHE A 773 -14.04 22.40 50.00
CA PHE A 773 -13.49 21.41 49.05
C PHE A 773 -11.95 21.23 49.17
N PRO A 774 -11.44 20.80 50.34
CA PRO A 774 -10.01 20.58 50.52
C PRO A 774 -9.50 19.50 49.55
N PRO A 775 -8.24 19.59 49.06
CA PRO A 775 -7.68 18.58 48.15
C PRO A 775 -7.73 17.16 48.73
N ARG A 776 -7.53 17.01 50.04
CA ARG A 776 -7.68 15.76 50.77
C ARG A 776 -9.10 15.67 51.34
N GLY A 777 -9.90 14.72 50.85
CA GLY A 777 -11.30 14.56 51.26
C GLY A 777 -12.34 15.05 50.24
N THR A 778 -11.91 15.53 49.07
CA THR A 778 -12.79 15.82 47.93
C THR A 778 -12.72 14.68 46.91
N THR A 779 -13.88 14.11 46.59
CA THR A 779 -14.02 13.11 45.53
C THR A 779 -14.35 13.83 44.23
N VAL A 780 -13.61 13.52 43.17
CA VAL A 780 -13.74 14.18 41.87
C VAL A 780 -14.19 13.15 40.83
N LYS A 781 -15.20 13.51 40.03
CA LYS A 781 -15.58 12.77 38.83
C LYS A 781 -15.53 13.71 37.62
N THR A 782 -14.80 13.29 36.60
CA THR A 782 -14.73 14.02 35.32
C THR A 782 -15.46 13.22 34.26
N VAL A 783 -16.31 13.89 33.50
CA VAL A 783 -17.10 13.30 32.41
C VAL A 783 -16.97 14.12 31.13
N ASP A 784 -17.33 13.51 30.00
CA ASP A 784 -17.35 14.18 28.71
C ASP A 784 -18.44 15.26 28.63
N ALA A 785 -18.41 16.04 27.55
CA ALA A 785 -19.33 17.15 27.34
C ALA A 785 -20.80 16.73 27.16
N ASN A 786 -21.05 15.46 26.81
CA ASN A 786 -22.39 14.93 26.54
C ASN A 786 -23.01 14.28 27.78
N THR A 787 -22.23 14.13 28.86
CA THR A 787 -22.69 13.58 30.12
C THR A 787 -23.07 14.71 31.05
N ASN A 788 -24.34 14.81 31.38
CA ASN A 788 -24.87 15.86 32.26
C ASN A 788 -25.25 15.36 33.66
N CYS A 789 -24.88 14.13 34.01
CA CYS A 789 -25.11 13.52 35.31
C CYS A 789 -23.95 12.61 35.74
N VAL A 790 -23.63 12.58 37.03
CA VAL A 790 -22.74 11.58 37.64
C VAL A 790 -23.34 11.01 38.91
N ILE A 791 -22.98 9.77 39.25
CA ILE A 791 -23.38 9.14 40.50
C ILE A 791 -22.17 8.96 41.40
N PHE A 792 -22.16 9.57 42.58
CA PHE A 792 -21.23 9.22 43.65
C PHE A 792 -21.81 8.05 44.45
N THR A 793 -21.00 7.07 44.83
CA THR A 793 -21.45 5.85 45.50
C THR A 793 -20.65 5.62 46.78
N ASN A 794 -21.10 4.70 47.62
CA ASN A 794 -20.47 4.37 48.92
C ASN A 794 -20.42 5.58 49.86
N LEU A 795 -21.43 6.44 49.78
CA LEU A 795 -21.55 7.59 50.67
C LEU A 795 -21.98 7.12 52.06
N VAL A 796 -21.39 7.75 53.08
CA VAL A 796 -21.69 7.44 54.47
C VAL A 796 -22.98 8.14 54.83
N THR A 797 -23.95 7.37 55.30
CA THR A 797 -25.20 7.87 55.87
C THR A 797 -24.94 8.63 57.17
N GLU A 798 -25.82 9.54 57.56
CA GLU A 798 -25.70 10.50 58.67
C GLU A 798 -24.62 11.58 58.45
N LYS A 799 -24.30 11.89 57.18
CA LYS A 799 -23.35 12.94 56.82
C LYS A 799 -23.94 13.97 55.86
N ILE A 800 -23.40 15.18 55.93
CA ILE A 800 -23.67 16.27 55.00
C ILE A 800 -22.56 16.29 53.94
N TYR A 801 -22.97 16.36 52.68
CA TYR A 801 -22.07 16.51 51.55
C TYR A 801 -22.35 17.80 50.79
N PHE A 802 -21.29 18.39 50.26
CA PHE A 802 -21.30 19.58 49.42
C PHE A 802 -20.87 19.18 48.01
N VAL A 803 -21.62 19.65 47.02
CA VAL A 803 -21.40 19.35 45.61
C VAL A 803 -21.22 20.64 44.83
N ARG A 804 -20.25 20.66 43.92
CA ARG A 804 -20.13 21.70 42.89
C ARG A 804 -19.69 21.09 41.57
N VAL A 805 -20.05 21.72 40.47
CA VAL A 805 -19.73 21.27 39.11
C VAL A 805 -19.01 22.39 38.36
N PHE A 806 -17.94 22.05 37.66
CA PHE A 806 -17.22 22.93 36.74
C PHE A 806 -17.44 22.45 35.31
N ALA A 807 -17.60 23.38 34.37
CA ALA A 807 -17.47 23.06 32.96
C ALA A 807 -16.00 23.15 32.57
N LEU A 808 -15.52 22.19 31.80
CA LEU A 808 -14.17 22.20 31.25
C LEU A 808 -14.14 23.10 30.01
N THR A 809 -13.06 23.85 29.86
CA THR A 809 -12.75 24.63 28.67
C THR A 809 -11.48 24.10 28.02
N THR A 810 -11.13 24.58 26.83
CA THR A 810 -9.87 24.23 26.16
C THR A 810 -8.62 24.62 26.95
N THR A 811 -8.70 25.58 27.88
CA THR A 811 -7.55 26.12 28.64
C THR A 811 -7.65 25.90 30.15
N GLY A 812 -8.71 25.29 30.65
CA GLY A 812 -8.95 25.16 32.09
C GLY A 812 -10.39 24.80 32.44
N MET A 813 -10.96 25.47 33.43
CA MET A 813 -12.33 25.24 33.91
C MET A 813 -13.03 26.59 34.07
N THR A 814 -14.36 26.59 34.00
CA THR A 814 -15.18 27.75 34.39
C THR A 814 -15.05 28.00 35.90
N GLU A 815 -15.66 29.09 36.38
CA GLU A 815 -16.08 29.16 37.79
C GLU A 815 -16.97 27.95 38.15
N SER A 816 -17.02 27.59 39.43
CA SER A 816 -17.88 26.48 39.87
C SER A 816 -19.36 26.87 39.84
N SER A 817 -20.23 25.89 39.68
CA SER A 817 -21.64 26.03 40.03
C SER A 817 -21.80 26.55 41.45
N VAL A 818 -23.00 27.04 41.76
CA VAL A 818 -23.41 27.22 43.17
C VAL A 818 -23.24 25.89 43.89
N VAL A 819 -22.70 25.94 45.12
CA VAL A 819 -22.50 24.76 45.95
C VAL A 819 -23.86 24.27 46.45
N VAL A 820 -24.15 23.01 46.20
CA VAL A 820 -25.38 22.33 46.61
C VAL A 820 -25.08 21.43 47.81
N THR A 821 -25.88 21.57 48.87
CA THR A 821 -25.76 20.78 50.10
C THR A 821 -26.74 19.61 50.06
N VAL A 822 -26.30 18.43 50.51
CA VAL A 822 -27.08 17.19 50.52
C VAL A 822 -26.90 16.47 51.84
N ASN A 823 -27.99 16.00 52.44
CA ASN A 823 -27.99 15.24 53.68
C ASN A 823 -28.25 13.76 53.37
N MET A 824 -27.25 12.90 53.60
CA MET A 824 -27.39 11.44 53.46
C MET A 824 -27.84 10.88 54.81
N ASN A 825 -28.98 10.19 54.89
CA ASN A 825 -29.53 9.64 56.14
C ASN A 825 -29.73 8.12 56.08
N THR A 826 -29.56 7.45 57.23
CA THR A 826 -29.93 6.04 57.45
C THR A 826 -31.44 5.93 57.59
N SER A 827 -32.09 5.20 56.67
CA SER A 827 -33.42 4.58 56.83
C SER A 827 -34.54 5.40 57.51
N ILE A 828 -35.52 5.84 56.72
CA ILE A 828 -36.90 5.93 57.19
C ILE A 828 -37.25 4.53 57.73
N GLY A 829 -37.50 4.42 59.02
CA GLY A 829 -38.15 3.24 59.57
C GLY A 829 -39.54 3.16 58.94
N GLN A 830 -39.67 2.37 57.86
CA GLN A 830 -40.98 1.97 57.36
C GLN A 830 -41.69 1.19 58.46
N ASN A 831 -42.76 1.79 58.98
CA ASN A 831 -44.03 1.21 59.45
C ASN A 831 -44.72 2.38 60.17
N SER A 832 -45.83 2.95 59.71
CA SER A 832 -47.07 2.27 59.36
C SER A 832 -48.03 3.19 58.61
N ALA A 833 -49.04 2.59 57.98
CA ALA A 833 -50.18 3.24 57.34
C ALA A 833 -50.73 4.44 58.13
N ASP A 834 -51.10 5.50 57.40
CA ASP A 834 -51.95 6.64 57.83
C ASP A 834 -51.26 7.92 58.33
N GLY A 835 -50.05 8.22 57.84
CA GLY A 835 -49.63 9.61 57.58
C GLY A 835 -49.18 10.46 58.77
N LEU A 836 -48.56 9.84 59.77
CA LEU A 836 -47.92 10.51 60.91
C LEU A 836 -46.56 9.87 61.20
N ASP A 837 -45.49 10.54 60.81
CA ASP A 837 -44.11 10.05 60.94
C ASP A 837 -43.36 10.90 61.95
N CYS A 838 -42.65 10.28 62.89
CA CYS A 838 -41.96 11.01 63.93
C CYS A 838 -40.58 10.43 64.24
N TYR A 839 -39.60 11.31 64.43
CA TYR A 839 -38.24 10.96 64.85
C TYR A 839 -37.63 12.05 65.72
N LEU A 840 -36.60 11.70 66.47
CA LEU A 840 -35.89 12.62 67.34
C LEU A 840 -34.64 13.15 66.65
N LYS A 841 -34.42 14.45 66.73
CA LYS A 841 -33.23 15.14 66.27
C LYS A 841 -32.57 15.82 67.46
N THR A 842 -31.31 15.50 67.73
CA THR A 842 -30.54 16.24 68.74
C THR A 842 -29.82 17.40 68.07
N ARG A 843 -30.03 18.61 68.56
CA ARG A 843 -29.30 19.81 68.11
C ARG A 843 -27.83 19.75 68.55
N PRO A 844 -26.93 20.50 67.88
CA PRO A 844 -25.52 20.59 68.28
C PRO A 844 -25.27 21.09 69.72
N ASP A 845 -26.25 21.77 70.32
CA ASP A 845 -26.24 22.25 71.72
C ASP A 845 -26.71 21.18 72.74
N GLY A 846 -27.08 19.98 72.28
CA GLY A 846 -27.47 18.84 73.12
C GLY A 846 -28.97 18.69 73.38
N VAL A 847 -29.81 19.62 72.90
CA VAL A 847 -31.27 19.57 73.09
C VAL A 847 -31.92 18.59 72.12
N SER A 848 -32.77 17.68 72.61
CA SER A 848 -33.53 16.74 71.77
C SER A 848 -34.87 17.34 71.32
N GLU A 849 -35.06 17.45 70.02
CA GLU A 849 -36.30 17.90 69.38
C GLU A 849 -37.04 16.71 68.78
N LEU A 850 -38.36 16.69 68.95
CA LEU A 850 -39.22 15.75 68.23
C LEU A 850 -39.63 16.37 66.90
N ILE A 851 -39.23 15.73 65.80
CA ILE A 851 -39.69 16.07 64.46
C ILE A 851 -40.89 15.19 64.15
N VAL A 852 -42.02 15.82 63.85
CA VAL A 852 -43.24 15.13 63.45
C VAL A 852 -43.70 15.63 62.09
N TRP A 853 -43.74 14.75 61.11
CA TRP A 853 -44.42 14.99 59.86
C TRP A 853 -45.86 14.50 59.93
N SER A 854 -46.81 15.31 59.46
CA SER A 854 -48.19 14.88 59.26
C SER A 854 -48.69 15.24 57.87
N SER A 855 -49.50 14.34 57.31
CA SER A 855 -50.18 14.55 56.03
C SER A 855 -51.42 15.46 56.12
N GLU A 856 -51.92 15.74 57.33
CA GLU A 856 -53.09 16.58 57.62
C GLU A 856 -52.86 17.41 58.90
N ASN A 857 -53.70 18.42 59.15
CA ASN A 857 -53.69 19.12 60.44
C ASN A 857 -54.37 18.24 61.49
N ILE A 858 -53.64 17.85 62.55
CA ILE A 858 -54.14 16.93 63.57
C ILE A 858 -53.79 17.38 64.98
N ASN A 859 -54.73 17.19 65.91
CA ASN A 859 -54.47 17.39 67.32
C ASN A 859 -53.83 16.12 67.90
N ALA A 860 -52.68 16.29 68.55
CA ALA A 860 -51.95 15.21 69.17
C ALA A 860 -51.68 15.51 70.65
N GLN A 861 -51.73 14.45 71.47
CA GLN A 861 -51.29 14.43 72.84
C GLN A 861 -49.95 13.69 72.92
N ILE A 862 -48.94 14.34 73.46
CA ILE A 862 -47.59 13.82 73.62
C ILE A 862 -47.30 13.65 75.10
N SER A 863 -47.11 12.41 75.52
CA SER A 863 -46.91 12.02 76.91
C SER A 863 -45.58 11.29 77.07
N LEU A 864 -44.71 11.73 77.99
CA LEU A 864 -43.45 11.06 78.29
C LEU A 864 -43.55 10.30 79.60
N TYR A 865 -43.01 9.10 79.66
CA TYR A 865 -42.98 8.26 80.85
C TYR A 865 -41.54 7.93 81.25
N ASN A 866 -41.31 7.53 82.51
CA ASN A 866 -40.09 6.83 82.89
C ASN A 866 -40.23 5.30 82.68
N LEU A 867 -39.15 4.55 82.87
CA LEU A 867 -39.14 3.10 82.65
C LEU A 867 -40.05 2.28 83.59
N ILE A 868 -40.50 2.88 84.70
CA ILE A 868 -41.47 2.24 85.62
C ILE A 868 -42.91 2.67 85.32
N GLY A 869 -43.15 3.41 84.23
CA GLY A 869 -44.48 3.79 83.75
C GLY A 869 -45.08 5.04 84.40
N MET A 870 -44.33 5.80 85.21
CA MET A 870 -44.78 7.09 85.73
C MET A 870 -44.72 8.16 84.64
N LEU A 871 -45.81 8.91 84.50
CA LEU A 871 -45.91 10.06 83.60
C LEU A 871 -44.99 11.19 84.09
N LEU A 872 -44.18 11.71 83.18
CA LEU A 872 -43.17 12.73 83.41
C LEU A 872 -43.57 14.09 82.84
N PHE A 873 -44.14 14.10 81.65
CA PHE A 873 -44.82 15.27 81.09
C PHE A 873 -45.95 14.82 80.16
N ASP A 874 -46.94 15.69 79.97
CA ASP A 874 -48.01 15.51 79.00
C ASP A 874 -48.33 16.85 78.33
N LYS A 875 -48.46 16.86 77.00
CA LYS A 875 -48.60 18.08 76.20
C LYS A 875 -49.53 17.85 75.03
N ASN A 876 -50.58 18.66 74.93
CA ASN A 876 -51.40 18.73 73.73
C ASN A 876 -50.79 19.73 72.74
N CYS A 877 -50.71 19.36 71.48
CA CYS A 877 -50.19 20.20 70.41
C CYS A 877 -50.97 19.99 69.12
N ASN A 878 -51.12 21.08 68.36
CA ASN A 878 -51.68 21.03 67.01
C ASN A 878 -50.51 20.80 66.04
N ILE A 879 -50.52 19.67 65.35
CA ILE A 879 -49.52 19.30 64.34
C ILE A 879 -50.09 19.74 62.99
N SER A 880 -49.44 20.70 62.35
CA SER A 880 -49.87 21.18 61.04
C SER A 880 -49.45 20.21 59.93
N GLN A 881 -50.10 20.27 58.77
CA GLN A 881 -49.68 19.52 57.59
C GLN A 881 -48.24 19.91 57.21
N GLY A 882 -47.37 18.92 57.03
CA GLY A 882 -45.93 19.10 56.81
C GLY A 882 -45.07 18.76 58.03
N ILE A 883 -43.83 19.24 58.05
CA ILE A 883 -42.86 18.97 59.13
C ILE A 883 -43.09 19.96 60.28
N ASN A 884 -43.26 19.43 61.48
CA ASN A 884 -43.38 20.18 62.72
C ASN A 884 -42.21 19.83 63.64
N VAL A 885 -41.68 20.84 64.32
CA VAL A 885 -40.63 20.67 65.31
C VAL A 885 -41.23 20.96 66.67
N ILE A 886 -41.22 19.97 67.55
CA ILE A 886 -41.79 20.06 68.89
C ILE A 886 -40.65 19.96 69.89
N ASP A 887 -40.43 21.06 70.61
CA ASP A 887 -39.52 21.08 71.73
C ASP A 887 -40.18 20.36 72.93
N LEU A 888 -39.49 19.33 73.43
CA LEU A 888 -39.92 18.52 74.56
C LEU A 888 -39.44 19.10 75.90
N ASN A 889 -38.51 20.09 75.88
CA ASN A 889 -37.92 20.75 77.05
C ASN A 889 -37.56 19.77 78.18
N ILE A 890 -36.73 18.78 77.85
CA ILE A 890 -36.33 17.70 78.75
C ILE A 890 -34.98 17.97 79.44
N ASP A 891 -34.48 19.20 79.43
CA ASP A 891 -33.12 19.54 79.88
C ASP A 891 -32.87 19.23 81.37
N GLY A 892 -33.91 19.25 82.21
CA GLY A 892 -33.85 18.86 83.63
C GLY A 892 -33.86 17.35 83.93
N PHE A 893 -34.07 16.50 82.93
CA PHE A 893 -34.17 15.04 83.12
C PHE A 893 -32.78 14.38 83.23
N ARG A 894 -32.65 13.30 84.01
CA ARG A 894 -31.40 12.53 84.10
C ARG A 894 -31.13 11.78 82.78
N SER A 895 -29.87 11.44 82.50
CA SER A 895 -29.56 10.57 81.36
C SER A 895 -30.22 9.20 81.53
N GLY A 896 -30.87 8.71 80.49
CA GLY A 896 -31.75 7.54 80.58
C GLY A 896 -32.61 7.32 79.35
N VAL A 897 -33.34 6.20 79.37
CA VAL A 897 -34.31 5.86 78.33
C VAL A 897 -35.71 6.20 78.85
N TYR A 898 -36.50 6.87 78.02
CA TYR A 898 -37.85 7.33 78.34
C TYR A 898 -38.81 6.90 77.21
N PRO A 899 -39.93 6.21 77.51
CA PRO A 899 -40.99 6.00 76.54
C PRO A 899 -41.75 7.30 76.25
N LEU A 900 -41.73 7.75 75.01
CA LEU A 900 -42.51 8.89 74.54
C LEU A 900 -43.71 8.38 73.75
N LEU A 901 -44.90 8.73 74.21
CA LEU A 901 -46.15 8.31 73.63
C LEU A 901 -46.81 9.47 72.91
N ILE A 902 -47.21 9.26 71.67
CA ILE A 902 -47.97 10.21 70.86
C ILE A 902 -49.31 9.59 70.58
N ARG A 903 -50.38 10.26 71.00
CA ARG A 903 -51.77 9.88 70.72
C ARG A 903 -52.41 10.95 69.85
N THR A 904 -53.18 10.51 68.88
CA THR A 904 -54.13 11.34 68.15
C THR A 904 -55.51 10.74 68.30
N GLU A 905 -56.54 11.40 67.79
CA GLU A 905 -57.91 10.85 67.80
C GLU A 905 -58.01 9.48 67.10
N LYS A 906 -57.09 9.19 66.16
CA LYS A 906 -57.13 7.99 65.32
C LYS A 906 -56.05 6.96 65.66
N ASN A 907 -54.94 7.35 66.29
CA ASN A 907 -53.75 6.50 66.43
C ASN A 907 -52.97 6.70 67.74
N LYS A 908 -52.13 5.72 68.07
CA LYS A 908 -51.23 5.75 69.23
C LYS A 908 -49.88 5.15 68.86
N GLN A 909 -48.81 5.93 68.99
CA GLN A 909 -47.44 5.52 68.69
C GLN A 909 -46.53 5.74 69.91
N THR A 910 -45.62 4.80 70.17
CA THR A 910 -44.61 4.93 71.24
C THR A 910 -43.22 4.94 70.63
N ILE A 911 -42.42 5.95 70.95
CA ILE A 911 -41.03 6.11 70.54
C ILE A 911 -40.14 5.96 71.77
N LYS A 912 -38.96 5.38 71.58
CA LYS A 912 -37.92 5.34 72.59
C LYS A 912 -37.08 6.62 72.52
N LEU A 913 -37.18 7.48 73.53
CA LEU A 913 -36.30 8.63 73.73
C LEU A 913 -35.10 8.19 74.57
N LYS A 914 -33.88 8.53 74.13
CA LYS A 914 -32.64 8.33 74.92
C LYS A 914 -32.00 9.69 75.14
N LYS A 915 -31.89 10.11 76.40
CA LYS A 915 -31.16 11.32 76.82
C LYS A 915 -29.79 10.97 77.36
#